data_AF-A0A1V3IZF5-F1
#
_entry.id   AF-A0A1V3IZF5-F1
#
_cell.length_a   1.000
_cell.length_b   1.000
_cell.length_c   1.000
_cell.angle_alpha   90.00
_cell.angle_beta   90.00
_cell.angle_gamma   90.00
#
_symmetry.space_group_name_H-M   'P 1'
#
loop_
_entity.id
_entity.type
_entity.pdbx_description
1 polymer ?
#
loop_
_entity_poly.entity_id
_entity_poly.type
_entity_poly.pdbx_seq_one_letter_code
_entity_poly.pdbx_strand_id
1 'polypeptide(L)'
;MMKKISFFLISIFPCLSYADVIKNGSIDAIEAFIDNPSKDEEGFHFYNYLIVGEKDKAELTINKGSKVSILGYPGKGRYRTNGSVTVGYGKNGDGKLIVDGEGSILKVGNAILLGDSRGNAELHITNGAKVIQVGINDPYSSSSNLAGDRNEKTLIVIDGKGSELTYSGGIATPARTDKITLLNGGTLTLPGQPLTDIENQGYLNVLNHTLTIHKTLKIGSDDHKNAGEFNLPHGVIASSPGDSYPVRLIFNKLKEDQIIFPLYQCSRCTIEYNAPENMKIELLNHGIGREGQAKNANVSIKQGTLSLTDQSTFDRFSLRDLTLLKKGTLSLSHLGYKQPFDENRLDVSRIKSDLEIDDRNDNWLSNENFIVKRTFLHQGTLDLADGSNQPNFTHFIVNHYTSGGTLLVDTVWNKDSNISGSDILHVLGHIDTSLGATIVKTKTGIFGDIEKTAQEQTSSPVVIAEKDHNGLAFVGKSDTLNAGEAQLVKIGNKYYWTLEALEPKPNKEIRTAASSTYIQMPYTNMELGYSAIDTLAKRRGSTVNPQASAQNGVWGRVVSKYLKVEGKNRLNHRQNQYLAQIGVDLDINTQDSVTKQTGIYATFGYNHLNFSDRFRAENGRIVSDKHTGKGKTKAGLFGLYHSIFWQNESYLDLVGQVGYLRNEYRPREGSKLSQDDMTTLISTEIGQTFHLNENWSLEPQTQLIYQHLYLKDLYDKHLNIQFHNQSGLRGRLGSSLNFRNEAYLFALTTNVWHDFLHNKSVKIGNRDYREDYAQTWLDVGLQFQWNATNNLSFYAHTHLEHSLKSQTRNTYQLGAGVQYVW
;
A
#
# COMPACT_ATOMS: atom_id res chain seq x y z
N MET A 1 -63.68 -19.73 37.69
CA MET A 1 -64.74 -20.45 36.94
C MET A 1 -65.20 -19.54 35.80
N MET A 2 -65.03 -20.00 34.55
CA MET A 2 -65.78 -19.65 33.32
C MET A 2 -65.85 -18.19 32.78
N LYS A 3 -65.16 -18.02 31.64
CA LYS A 3 -65.55 -17.42 30.32
C LYS A 3 -66.64 -16.32 30.20
N LYS A 4 -66.19 -15.24 29.51
CA LYS A 4 -66.77 -14.42 28.39
C LYS A 4 -68.17 -13.79 28.53
N ILE A 5 -68.24 -12.46 28.28
CA ILE A 5 -68.83 -11.84 27.07
C ILE A 5 -68.44 -10.34 27.01
N SER A 6 -68.11 -9.88 25.80
CA SER A 6 -67.69 -8.52 25.42
C SER A 6 -68.84 -7.52 25.37
N PHE A 7 -68.55 -6.22 25.52
CA PHE A 7 -69.15 -5.18 24.67
C PHE A 7 -68.18 -4.02 24.40
N PHE A 8 -68.13 -3.65 23.13
CA PHE A 8 -67.40 -2.55 22.49
C PHE A 8 -67.68 -1.20 23.15
N LEU A 9 -66.64 -0.38 23.32
CA LEU A 9 -66.78 1.08 23.30
C LEU A 9 -65.95 1.64 22.13
N ILE A 10 -66.70 2.18 21.18
CA ILE A 10 -66.26 2.89 19.99
C ILE A 10 -65.50 4.14 20.42
N SER A 11 -64.19 4.17 20.19
CA SER A 11 -63.43 5.42 20.14
C SER A 11 -63.80 6.14 18.85
N ILE A 12 -64.58 7.21 19.01
CA ILE A 12 -64.97 8.15 17.97
C ILE A 12 -63.70 8.71 17.32
N PHE A 13 -63.42 8.32 16.09
CA PHE A 13 -62.46 9.01 15.22
C PHE A 13 -63.02 10.43 14.95
N PRO A 14 -62.22 11.49 15.04
CA PRO A 14 -62.67 12.80 14.61
C PRO A 14 -62.88 12.75 13.09
N CYS A 15 -64.10 13.05 12.67
CA CYS A 15 -64.43 13.28 11.26
C CYS A 15 -63.61 14.50 10.78
N LEU A 16 -62.49 14.25 10.10
CA LEU A 16 -61.75 15.29 9.37
C LEU A 16 -62.67 15.87 8.28
N SER A 17 -62.91 17.19 8.32
CA SER A 17 -63.71 17.88 7.31
C SER A 17 -62.95 17.96 5.98
N TYR A 18 -63.66 18.13 4.87
CA TYR A 18 -63.08 18.35 3.53
C TYR A 18 -62.01 19.46 3.50
N ALA A 19 -62.19 20.53 4.29
CA ALA A 19 -61.24 21.63 4.41
C ALA A 19 -59.99 21.29 5.26
N ASP A 20 -60.02 20.23 6.08
CA ASP A 20 -58.88 19.79 6.90
C ASP A 20 -57.91 18.86 6.16
N VAL A 21 -58.38 18.26 5.05
CA VAL A 21 -57.72 17.25 4.20
C VAL A 21 -56.84 17.89 3.11
N ILE A 22 -57.24 19.07 2.63
CA ILE A 22 -56.53 19.87 1.62
C ILE A 22 -56.29 21.27 2.18
N LYS A 23 -55.02 21.66 2.40
CA LYS A 23 -54.69 23.05 2.74
C LYS A 23 -54.61 23.84 1.42
N ASN A 24 -55.71 24.47 0.99
CA ASN A 24 -55.76 25.20 -0.28
C ASN A 24 -54.78 26.40 -0.29
N GLY A 25 -53.76 26.33 -1.15
CA GLY A 25 -53.31 27.50 -1.90
C GLY A 25 -54.25 27.79 -3.08
N SER A 26 -53.92 28.78 -3.92
CA SER A 26 -54.66 29.05 -5.16
C SER A 26 -54.68 27.80 -6.05
N ILE A 27 -55.84 27.46 -6.64
CA ILE A 27 -55.98 26.41 -7.67
C ILE A 27 -56.71 27.04 -8.84
N ASP A 28 -56.13 26.98 -10.03
CA ASP A 28 -56.57 27.78 -11.18
C ASP A 28 -57.70 27.13 -11.98
N ALA A 29 -57.80 25.79 -11.99
CA ALA A 29 -58.87 25.06 -12.64
C ALA A 29 -59.18 23.72 -11.96
N ILE A 30 -60.43 23.57 -11.53
CA ILE A 30 -60.99 22.33 -11.02
C ILE A 30 -62.31 22.05 -11.74
N GLU A 31 -62.29 21.29 -12.84
CA GLU A 31 -63.54 20.77 -13.41
C GLU A 31 -63.91 19.45 -12.69
N ALA A 32 -64.83 19.57 -11.72
CA ALA A 32 -65.47 18.50 -10.93
C ALA A 32 -64.81 18.08 -9.60
N PHE A 33 -64.37 19.03 -8.77
CA PHE A 33 -64.63 18.86 -7.33
C PHE A 33 -66.10 19.18 -7.12
N ILE A 34 -66.93 18.15 -7.12
CA ILE A 34 -68.29 18.25 -6.57
C ILE A 34 -68.10 18.65 -5.10
N ASP A 35 -68.96 19.53 -4.55
CA ASP A 35 -68.96 19.92 -3.11
C ASP A 35 -69.07 18.72 -2.13
N ASN A 36 -69.20 17.48 -2.64
CA ASN A 36 -69.10 16.21 -1.94
C ASN A 36 -68.37 15.16 -2.80
N PRO A 37 -67.04 15.01 -2.72
CA PRO A 37 -66.35 13.86 -3.31
C PRO A 37 -66.82 12.55 -2.69
N SER A 38 -66.98 11.51 -3.51
CA SER A 38 -67.29 10.17 -3.00
C SER A 38 -66.13 9.68 -2.14
N LYS A 39 -66.43 9.23 -0.92
CA LYS A 39 -65.46 8.70 0.03
C LYS A 39 -65.79 7.26 0.39
N ASP A 40 -64.81 6.37 0.30
CA ASP A 40 -64.89 4.99 0.78
C ASP A 40 -63.70 4.65 1.70
N GLU A 41 -63.48 3.36 1.95
CA GLU A 41 -62.35 2.86 2.75
C GLU A 41 -60.97 3.17 2.11
N GLU A 42 -60.92 3.44 0.80
CA GLU A 42 -59.71 3.81 0.07
C GLU A 42 -59.44 5.33 0.04
N GLY A 43 -60.39 6.16 0.46
CA GLY A 43 -60.21 7.62 0.58
C GLY A 43 -61.19 8.44 -0.23
N PHE A 44 -60.80 9.68 -0.55
CA PHE A 44 -61.59 10.59 -1.38
C PHE A 44 -61.32 10.32 -2.87
N HIS A 45 -62.38 10.19 -3.66
CA HIS A 45 -62.30 9.98 -5.10
C HIS A 45 -62.83 11.20 -5.85
N PHE A 46 -62.03 11.69 -6.78
CA PHE A 46 -62.35 12.79 -7.69
C PHE A 46 -62.33 12.25 -9.12
N TYR A 47 -63.35 12.61 -9.89
CA TYR A 47 -63.50 12.13 -11.27
C TYR A 47 -63.26 13.28 -12.23
N ASN A 48 -62.41 13.07 -13.26
CA ASN A 48 -61.88 14.04 -14.25
C ASN A 48 -60.40 14.40 -13.97
N TYR A 49 -59.96 15.64 -14.23
CA TYR A 49 -58.56 16.05 -14.13
C TYR A 49 -58.33 17.11 -13.04
N LEU A 50 -57.09 17.25 -12.58
CA LEU A 50 -56.64 18.25 -11.62
C LEU A 50 -55.52 19.09 -12.23
N ILE A 51 -55.63 20.42 -12.23
CA ILE A 51 -54.54 21.34 -12.64
C ILE A 51 -54.13 22.20 -11.45
N VAL A 52 -52.84 22.21 -11.13
CA VAL A 52 -52.23 23.08 -10.12
C VAL A 52 -51.33 24.08 -10.84
N GLY A 53 -51.75 25.34 -10.96
CA GLY A 53 -50.95 26.44 -11.53
C GLY A 53 -51.01 26.51 -13.05
N GLU A 54 -52.13 26.99 -13.59
CA GLU A 54 -52.39 27.15 -15.03
C GLU A 54 -52.05 28.56 -15.55
N LYS A 55 -52.22 29.59 -14.72
CA LYS A 55 -52.04 30.99 -15.12
C LYS A 55 -51.19 31.78 -14.12
N ASP A 56 -51.25 31.40 -12.85
CA ASP A 56 -50.52 32.03 -11.75
C ASP A 56 -49.88 30.97 -10.83
N LYS A 57 -49.21 31.43 -9.77
CA LYS A 57 -48.59 30.55 -8.79
C LYS A 57 -49.62 29.85 -7.90
N ALA A 58 -49.62 28.52 -7.92
CA ALA A 58 -50.55 27.67 -7.20
C ALA A 58 -49.81 26.62 -6.35
N GLU A 59 -50.31 26.34 -5.15
CA GLU A 59 -49.80 25.27 -4.29
C GLU A 59 -50.94 24.40 -3.75
N LEU A 60 -50.81 23.08 -3.89
CA LEU A 60 -51.73 22.09 -3.35
C LEU A 60 -50.96 21.15 -2.41
N THR A 61 -51.48 20.95 -1.18
CA THR A 61 -50.90 20.00 -0.21
C THR A 61 -51.92 18.93 0.20
N ILE A 62 -51.53 17.65 0.07
CA ILE A 62 -52.24 16.47 0.58
C ILE A 62 -51.44 15.93 1.77
N ASN A 63 -52.02 15.87 2.96
CA ASN A 63 -51.28 15.48 4.17
C ASN A 63 -52.13 14.78 5.24
N LYS A 64 -51.58 14.58 6.43
CA LYS A 64 -52.26 14.02 7.63
C LYS A 64 -52.87 12.62 7.40
N GLY A 65 -52.22 11.76 6.61
CA GLY A 65 -52.70 10.40 6.34
C GLY A 65 -53.85 10.35 5.32
N SER A 66 -54.07 11.42 4.57
CA SER A 66 -55.17 11.52 3.61
C SER A 66 -54.92 10.66 2.38
N LYS A 67 -55.91 9.87 1.99
CA LYS A 67 -55.90 9.10 0.74
C LYS A 67 -56.81 9.79 -0.28
N VAL A 68 -56.26 10.14 -1.43
CA VAL A 68 -56.91 10.87 -2.52
C VAL A 68 -56.69 10.11 -3.83
N SER A 69 -57.75 9.90 -4.60
CA SER A 69 -57.69 9.28 -5.92
C SER A 69 -58.25 10.22 -6.96
N ILE A 70 -57.47 10.54 -8.00
CA ILE A 70 -57.92 11.28 -9.19
C ILE A 70 -58.14 10.26 -10.30
N LEU A 71 -59.40 10.00 -10.67
CA LEU A 71 -59.80 8.90 -11.56
C LEU A 71 -60.55 9.42 -12.79
N GLY A 72 -60.56 8.66 -13.88
CA GLY A 72 -61.45 8.93 -15.03
C GLY A 72 -62.88 8.44 -14.75
N TYR A 73 -63.89 9.02 -15.41
CA TYR A 73 -65.28 8.53 -15.29
C TYR A 73 -65.43 7.12 -15.91
N PRO A 74 -66.10 6.16 -15.22
CA PRO A 74 -66.43 4.87 -15.81
C PRO A 74 -67.63 4.99 -16.76
N GLY A 75 -67.40 5.33 -18.03
CA GLY A 75 -68.43 5.43 -19.07
C GLY A 75 -68.18 4.50 -20.27
N LYS A 76 -69.24 3.95 -20.88
CA LYS A 76 -69.18 3.25 -22.18
C LYS A 76 -69.29 4.28 -23.33
N GLY A 77 -68.21 4.57 -24.05
CA GLY A 77 -68.23 5.40 -25.27
C GLY A 77 -66.98 6.27 -25.50
N ARG A 78 -66.95 7.03 -26.60
CA ARG A 78 -65.85 7.93 -27.07
C ARG A 78 -65.52 9.15 -26.17
N TYR A 79 -66.15 9.27 -25.00
CA TYR A 79 -65.93 10.37 -24.05
C TYR A 79 -65.39 9.81 -22.71
N ARG A 80 -64.21 9.20 -22.74
CA ARG A 80 -63.46 8.89 -21.52
C ARG A 80 -62.82 10.19 -21.04
N THR A 81 -63.17 10.66 -19.83
CA THR A 81 -62.47 11.79 -19.22
C THR A 81 -61.15 11.36 -18.61
N ASN A 82 -60.19 12.29 -18.59
CA ASN A 82 -58.80 12.01 -18.29
C ASN A 82 -58.58 12.10 -16.77
N GLY A 83 -58.30 10.97 -16.09
CA GLY A 83 -57.94 10.92 -14.66
C GLY A 83 -56.56 11.48 -14.35
N SER A 84 -56.18 12.61 -14.96
CA SER A 84 -54.82 13.15 -14.96
C SER A 84 -54.61 14.25 -13.93
N VAL A 85 -53.39 14.32 -13.39
CA VAL A 85 -52.92 15.43 -12.53
C VAL A 85 -51.87 16.20 -13.31
N THR A 86 -52.09 17.50 -13.51
CA THR A 86 -51.15 18.42 -14.14
C THR A 86 -50.67 19.44 -13.10
N VAL A 87 -49.37 19.61 -12.95
CA VAL A 87 -48.76 20.63 -12.09
C VAL A 87 -47.96 21.55 -12.98
N GLY A 88 -48.26 22.84 -13.02
CA GLY A 88 -47.67 23.81 -13.93
C GLY A 88 -48.13 23.57 -15.36
N TYR A 89 -49.11 24.33 -15.85
CA TYR A 89 -49.63 24.22 -17.23
C TYR A 89 -49.51 25.56 -17.97
N GLY A 90 -48.95 25.54 -19.18
CA GLY A 90 -48.83 26.73 -20.02
C GLY A 90 -47.64 27.64 -19.67
N LYS A 91 -47.28 28.55 -20.59
CA LYS A 91 -46.05 29.38 -20.52
C LYS A 91 -45.87 30.20 -19.23
N ASN A 92 -46.96 30.53 -18.54
CA ASN A 92 -46.94 31.32 -17.30
C ASN A 92 -47.34 30.51 -16.06
N GLY A 93 -47.68 29.23 -16.21
CA GLY A 93 -48.10 28.39 -15.09
C GLY A 93 -46.97 28.12 -14.11
N ASP A 94 -47.24 28.20 -12.81
CA ASP A 94 -46.30 27.87 -11.73
C ASP A 94 -47.02 27.03 -10.67
N GLY A 95 -46.86 25.71 -10.75
CA GLY A 95 -47.57 24.76 -9.91
C GLY A 95 -46.66 24.08 -8.88
N LYS A 96 -47.16 23.90 -7.67
CA LYS A 96 -46.50 23.09 -6.63
C LYS A 96 -47.46 22.12 -5.96
N LEU A 97 -47.15 20.83 -6.04
CA LEU A 97 -47.90 19.76 -5.39
C LEU A 97 -47.05 19.12 -4.29
N ILE A 98 -47.60 19.07 -3.07
CA ILE A 98 -46.94 18.45 -1.91
C ILE A 98 -47.82 17.30 -1.42
N VAL A 99 -47.26 16.11 -1.27
CA VAL A 99 -47.88 14.96 -0.61
C VAL A 99 -47.01 14.57 0.57
N ASP A 100 -47.52 14.75 1.79
CA ASP A 100 -46.71 14.73 3.01
C ASP A 100 -47.30 13.86 4.12
N GLY A 101 -46.43 13.11 4.79
CA GLY A 101 -46.75 12.36 6.00
C GLY A 101 -47.18 10.92 5.76
N GLU A 102 -46.89 10.06 6.74
CA GLU A 102 -47.16 8.64 6.69
C GLU A 102 -48.65 8.35 6.48
N GLY A 103 -48.95 7.44 5.56
CA GLY A 103 -50.33 7.08 5.19
C GLY A 103 -51.01 8.04 4.22
N SER A 104 -50.42 9.20 3.91
CA SER A 104 -50.90 10.09 2.85
C SER A 104 -50.63 9.47 1.49
N ILE A 105 -51.67 9.29 0.66
CA ILE A 105 -51.57 8.61 -0.65
C ILE A 105 -52.32 9.43 -1.70
N LEU A 106 -51.66 9.74 -2.82
CA LEU A 106 -52.29 10.24 -4.03
C LEU A 106 -52.26 9.15 -5.11
N LYS A 107 -53.41 8.59 -5.47
CA LYS A 107 -53.56 7.69 -6.62
C LYS A 107 -53.98 8.49 -7.85
N VAL A 108 -53.32 8.28 -8.99
CA VAL A 108 -53.65 8.95 -10.25
C VAL A 108 -54.00 7.92 -11.32
N GLY A 109 -55.20 8.04 -11.87
CA GLY A 109 -55.81 7.07 -12.77
C GLY A 109 -55.37 7.18 -14.23
N ASN A 110 -54.85 8.33 -14.68
CA ASN A 110 -54.20 8.45 -15.98
C ASN A 110 -52.79 9.02 -15.86
N ALA A 111 -52.51 10.23 -16.33
CA ALA A 111 -51.15 10.78 -16.38
C ALA A 111 -50.84 11.71 -15.19
N ILE A 112 -49.58 11.73 -14.76
CA ILE A 112 -49.02 12.77 -13.89
C ILE A 112 -48.12 13.63 -14.77
N LEU A 113 -48.57 14.85 -15.09
CA LEU A 113 -47.90 15.77 -15.99
C LEU A 113 -47.28 16.92 -15.18
N LEU A 114 -45.97 17.14 -15.29
CA LEU A 114 -45.28 18.23 -14.60
C LEU A 114 -44.69 19.23 -15.61
N GLY A 115 -45.11 20.49 -15.54
CA GLY A 115 -44.63 21.55 -16.43
C GLY A 115 -45.12 21.35 -17.87
N ASP A 116 -46.38 21.01 -18.07
CA ASP A 116 -46.87 20.86 -19.43
C ASP A 116 -46.96 22.23 -20.14
N SER A 117 -46.73 22.27 -21.45
CA SER A 117 -46.79 23.49 -22.27
C SER A 117 -45.95 24.70 -21.79
N ARG A 118 -44.73 24.48 -21.27
CA ARG A 118 -43.79 25.51 -20.76
C ARG A 118 -44.05 26.05 -19.35
N GLY A 119 -44.85 25.35 -18.53
CA GLY A 119 -45.09 25.71 -17.13
C GLY A 119 -43.95 25.29 -16.20
N ASN A 120 -43.83 25.96 -15.06
CA ASN A 120 -42.97 25.57 -13.94
C ASN A 120 -43.71 24.64 -12.99
N ALA A 121 -43.05 23.59 -12.51
CA ALA A 121 -43.68 22.57 -11.69
C ALA A 121 -42.76 22.03 -10.59
N GLU A 122 -43.32 21.86 -9.41
CA GLU A 122 -42.68 21.19 -8.28
C GLU A 122 -43.57 20.09 -7.71
N LEU A 123 -43.03 18.88 -7.55
CA LEU A 123 -43.68 17.77 -6.85
C LEU A 123 -42.82 17.35 -5.65
N HIS A 124 -43.37 17.46 -4.45
CA HIS A 124 -42.70 17.04 -3.21
C HIS A 124 -43.46 15.88 -2.57
N ILE A 125 -42.79 14.78 -2.31
CA ILE A 125 -43.33 13.58 -1.65
C ILE A 125 -42.46 13.30 -0.43
N THR A 126 -43.00 13.56 0.76
CA THR A 126 -42.19 13.65 1.98
C THR A 126 -42.76 12.81 3.12
N ASN A 127 -41.90 12.44 4.08
CA ASN A 127 -42.29 11.86 5.36
C ASN A 127 -43.14 10.57 5.27
N GLY A 128 -42.89 9.69 4.30
CA GLY A 128 -43.58 8.40 4.17
C GLY A 128 -44.83 8.42 3.28
N ALA A 129 -45.08 9.51 2.56
CA ALA A 129 -46.21 9.66 1.66
C ALA A 129 -46.02 8.93 0.31
N LYS A 130 -47.11 8.61 -0.39
CA LYS A 130 -47.04 7.90 -1.67
C LYS A 130 -47.81 8.60 -2.78
N VAL A 131 -47.23 8.64 -3.97
CA VAL A 131 -47.90 9.04 -5.21
C VAL A 131 -47.81 7.88 -6.19
N ILE A 132 -48.96 7.34 -6.59
CA ILE A 132 -49.03 6.09 -7.35
C ILE A 132 -49.90 6.29 -8.58
N GLN A 133 -49.31 6.09 -9.77
CA GLN A 133 -50.06 5.97 -11.01
C GLN A 133 -50.62 4.54 -11.14
N VAL A 134 -51.95 4.37 -11.08
CA VAL A 134 -52.60 3.05 -10.93
C VAL A 134 -52.97 2.35 -12.25
N GLY A 135 -52.86 2.99 -13.41
CA GLY A 135 -52.89 2.33 -14.73
C GLY A 135 -53.75 3.01 -15.81
N ILE A 136 -53.28 2.96 -17.07
CA ILE A 136 -53.95 3.50 -18.27
C ILE A 136 -55.13 2.61 -18.66
N ASN A 137 -56.35 3.14 -18.61
CA ASN A 137 -57.52 2.43 -19.13
C ASN A 137 -57.82 2.75 -20.61
N ASP A 138 -57.05 3.61 -21.29
CA ASP A 138 -57.36 4.08 -22.65
C ASP A 138 -56.23 3.79 -23.67
N PRO A 139 -56.44 2.95 -24.69
CA PRO A 139 -55.49 2.73 -25.77
C PRO A 139 -55.32 3.95 -26.71
N TYR A 140 -56.10 5.03 -26.54
CA TYR A 140 -55.99 6.27 -27.32
C TYR A 140 -55.31 7.43 -26.57
N SER A 141 -54.91 7.29 -25.29
CA SER A 141 -54.14 8.33 -24.60
C SER A 141 -52.66 8.23 -24.97
N SER A 142 -52.33 8.63 -26.20
CA SER A 142 -51.02 8.47 -26.83
C SER A 142 -49.92 9.41 -26.33
N SER A 143 -49.96 9.92 -25.09
CA SER A 143 -48.88 10.76 -24.53
C SER A 143 -48.98 10.97 -23.01
N SER A 144 -48.63 9.97 -22.21
CA SER A 144 -48.47 10.12 -20.75
C SER A 144 -47.04 10.53 -20.40
N ASN A 145 -46.69 11.80 -20.62
CA ASN A 145 -45.36 12.35 -20.35
C ASN A 145 -45.24 12.83 -18.90
N LEU A 146 -44.20 12.40 -18.17
CA LEU A 146 -43.97 12.90 -16.81
C LEU A 146 -43.70 14.42 -16.80
N ALA A 147 -43.22 14.99 -17.92
CA ALA A 147 -43.00 16.43 -18.08
C ALA A 147 -43.12 16.92 -19.54
N GLY A 148 -43.42 18.21 -19.73
CA GLY A 148 -43.53 18.88 -21.04
C GLY A 148 -42.18 19.32 -21.67
N ASP A 149 -42.25 19.89 -22.88
CA ASP A 149 -41.09 20.28 -23.71
C ASP A 149 -40.71 21.77 -23.48
N ARG A 150 -39.45 22.05 -23.11
CA ARG A 150 -38.82 23.39 -22.98
C ARG A 150 -39.38 24.31 -21.87
N ASN A 151 -39.35 23.87 -20.62
CA ASN A 151 -39.71 24.68 -19.45
C ASN A 151 -38.47 25.25 -18.75
N GLU A 152 -38.65 26.23 -17.86
CA GLU A 152 -37.55 26.81 -17.08
C GLU A 152 -37.28 26.06 -15.75
N LYS A 153 -38.29 25.40 -15.16
CA LYS A 153 -38.16 24.72 -13.86
C LYS A 153 -39.15 23.57 -13.64
N THR A 154 -38.69 22.32 -13.76
CA THR A 154 -39.44 21.11 -13.33
C THR A 154 -38.66 20.30 -12.29
N LEU A 155 -39.15 20.21 -11.05
CA LEU A 155 -38.48 19.54 -9.93
C LEU A 155 -39.35 18.46 -9.28
N ILE A 156 -38.78 17.28 -9.06
CA ILE A 156 -39.38 16.23 -8.22
C ILE A 156 -38.46 15.99 -7.02
N VAL A 157 -39.03 16.02 -5.82
CA VAL A 157 -38.35 15.69 -4.56
C VAL A 157 -39.09 14.55 -3.87
N ILE A 158 -38.39 13.46 -3.61
CA ILE A 158 -38.90 12.31 -2.85
C ILE A 158 -38.00 12.14 -1.64
N ASP A 159 -38.48 12.53 -0.47
CA ASP A 159 -37.66 12.64 0.74
C ASP A 159 -38.21 11.77 1.88
N GLY A 160 -37.36 10.90 2.40
CA GLY A 160 -37.63 10.09 3.57
C GLY A 160 -38.02 8.64 3.23
N LYS A 161 -37.69 7.74 4.15
CA LYS A 161 -38.01 6.32 4.04
C LYS A 161 -39.53 6.12 3.94
N GLY A 162 -39.95 5.34 2.95
CA GLY A 162 -41.37 5.07 2.69
C GLY A 162 -42.04 6.12 1.78
N SER A 163 -41.39 7.26 1.53
CA SER A 163 -41.83 8.21 0.51
C SER A 163 -41.63 7.61 -0.88
N GLU A 164 -42.67 7.58 -1.71
CA GLU A 164 -42.66 6.82 -2.96
C GLU A 164 -43.37 7.53 -4.11
N LEU A 165 -42.73 7.58 -5.28
CA LEU A 165 -43.38 7.86 -6.56
C LEU A 165 -43.34 6.61 -7.44
N THR A 166 -44.51 6.10 -7.82
CA THR A 166 -44.66 4.99 -8.77
C THR A 166 -45.33 5.51 -10.03
N TYR A 167 -44.62 5.44 -11.16
CA TYR A 167 -45.15 5.77 -12.48
C TYR A 167 -45.25 4.49 -13.32
N SER A 168 -46.34 4.33 -14.07
CA SER A 168 -46.70 3.11 -14.81
C SER A 168 -47.08 3.36 -16.28
N GLY A 169 -47.07 4.61 -16.77
CA GLY A 169 -47.50 4.98 -18.13
C GLY A 169 -46.51 4.71 -19.28
N GLY A 170 -47.03 4.53 -20.51
CA GLY A 170 -46.30 4.19 -21.74
C GLY A 170 -45.68 5.38 -22.53
N ILE A 171 -44.86 5.06 -23.53
CA ILE A 171 -43.90 5.96 -24.23
C ILE A 171 -44.57 6.84 -25.31
N ALA A 172 -44.41 8.17 -25.20
CA ALA A 172 -44.40 9.09 -26.35
C ALA A 172 -43.57 10.35 -26.06
N THR A 173 -42.25 10.31 -26.35
CA THR A 173 -41.25 11.41 -26.55
C THR A 173 -41.60 12.88 -26.20
N PRO A 174 -40.61 13.75 -25.86
CA PRO A 174 -39.50 13.60 -24.92
C PRO A 174 -39.85 14.35 -23.62
N ALA A 175 -40.31 13.65 -22.59
CA ALA A 175 -40.43 14.27 -21.28
C ALA A 175 -39.03 14.61 -20.74
N ARG A 176 -38.72 15.91 -20.59
CA ARG A 176 -37.50 16.37 -19.93
C ARG A 176 -37.87 16.88 -18.55
N THR A 177 -37.76 16.04 -17.52
CA THR A 177 -37.75 16.56 -16.15
C THR A 177 -36.39 17.23 -15.92
N ASP A 178 -36.38 18.47 -15.45
CA ASP A 178 -35.12 19.22 -15.26
C ASP A 178 -34.31 18.68 -14.09
N LYS A 179 -34.97 18.24 -13.01
CA LYS A 179 -34.30 17.61 -11.85
C LYS A 179 -35.20 16.67 -11.03
N ILE A 180 -34.69 15.50 -10.68
CA ILE A 180 -35.28 14.56 -9.73
C ILE A 180 -34.31 14.34 -8.58
N THR A 181 -34.81 14.44 -7.34
CA THR A 181 -33.99 14.26 -6.13
C THR A 181 -34.65 13.23 -5.22
N LEU A 182 -33.96 12.12 -4.96
CA LEU A 182 -34.32 11.11 -3.97
C LEU A 182 -33.44 11.33 -2.75
N LEU A 183 -34.04 11.63 -1.61
CA LEU A 183 -33.36 11.94 -0.36
C LEU A 183 -33.76 10.95 0.73
N ASN A 184 -32.82 10.67 1.64
CA ASN A 184 -33.07 9.95 2.89
C ASN A 184 -33.89 8.64 2.73
N GLY A 185 -33.65 7.87 1.66
CA GLY A 185 -34.35 6.61 1.41
C GLY A 185 -35.66 6.70 0.62
N GLY A 186 -35.97 7.85 0.00
CA GLY A 186 -37.11 7.98 -0.92
C GLY A 186 -37.02 7.05 -2.13
N THR A 187 -38.16 6.60 -2.65
CA THR A 187 -38.24 5.60 -3.72
C THR A 187 -38.88 6.17 -4.99
N LEU A 188 -38.25 5.91 -6.13
CA LEU A 188 -38.80 6.20 -7.45
C LEU A 188 -38.87 4.92 -8.28
N THR A 189 -40.07 4.57 -8.74
CA THR A 189 -40.28 3.45 -9.67
C THR A 189 -40.85 3.96 -11.00
N LEU A 190 -40.16 3.65 -12.10
CA LEU A 190 -40.52 4.06 -13.47
C LEU A 190 -40.47 2.87 -14.44
N PRO A 191 -41.21 2.92 -15.57
CA PRO A 191 -41.14 1.87 -16.60
C PRO A 191 -39.91 2.02 -17.51
N GLY A 192 -39.25 3.18 -17.54
CA GLY A 192 -38.02 3.46 -18.31
C GLY A 192 -38.19 4.61 -19.29
N GLN A 193 -37.99 5.82 -18.79
CA GLN A 193 -38.14 7.08 -19.53
C GLN A 193 -36.79 7.81 -19.65
N PRO A 194 -36.61 8.67 -20.68
CA PRO A 194 -35.53 9.64 -20.68
C PRO A 194 -35.67 10.61 -19.52
N LEU A 195 -34.58 10.85 -18.80
CA LEU A 195 -34.48 11.76 -17.67
C LEU A 195 -33.26 12.67 -17.85
N THR A 196 -33.34 13.91 -17.36
CA THR A 196 -32.25 14.86 -17.53
C THR A 196 -31.25 14.75 -16.38
N ASP A 197 -31.68 15.02 -15.15
CA ASP A 197 -30.84 15.19 -13.97
C ASP A 197 -31.44 14.42 -12.79
N ILE A 198 -30.73 13.44 -12.24
CA ILE A 198 -31.17 12.62 -11.11
C ILE A 198 -30.10 12.63 -10.02
N GLU A 199 -30.50 12.98 -8.81
CA GLU A 199 -29.72 12.75 -7.59
C GLU A 199 -30.42 11.67 -6.75
N ASN A 200 -29.76 10.53 -6.58
CA ASN A 200 -30.31 9.38 -5.89
C ASN A 200 -29.56 9.08 -4.59
N GLN A 201 -30.16 9.41 -3.46
CA GLN A 201 -29.77 9.00 -2.09
C GLN A 201 -30.84 8.08 -1.46
N GLY A 202 -31.59 7.39 -2.31
CA GLY A 202 -32.68 6.50 -1.93
C GLY A 202 -32.69 5.28 -2.85
N TYR A 203 -33.85 4.91 -3.39
CA TYR A 203 -34.00 3.74 -4.27
C TYR A 203 -34.56 4.14 -5.63
N LEU A 204 -33.78 3.92 -6.69
CA LEU A 204 -34.18 4.15 -8.09
C LEU A 204 -34.46 2.82 -8.78
N ASN A 205 -35.70 2.58 -9.18
CA ASN A 205 -36.16 1.33 -9.77
C ASN A 205 -36.73 1.57 -11.18
N VAL A 206 -36.12 0.95 -12.20
CA VAL A 206 -36.54 1.10 -13.60
C VAL A 206 -36.79 -0.27 -14.23
N LEU A 207 -38.05 -0.63 -14.44
CA LEU A 207 -38.41 -2.05 -14.61
C LEU A 207 -38.52 -2.57 -16.05
N ASN A 208 -39.02 -1.77 -17.01
CA ASN A 208 -39.45 -2.31 -18.31
C ASN A 208 -38.56 -1.90 -19.50
N HIS A 209 -37.79 -0.82 -19.38
CA HIS A 209 -36.95 -0.27 -20.45
C HIS A 209 -35.64 0.31 -19.91
N THR A 210 -34.69 0.55 -20.81
CA THR A 210 -33.40 1.18 -20.50
C THR A 210 -33.58 2.59 -19.94
N LEU A 211 -32.86 2.93 -18.87
CA LEU A 211 -32.85 4.29 -18.32
C LEU A 211 -31.98 5.18 -19.21
N THR A 212 -32.55 6.22 -19.81
CA THR A 212 -31.77 7.20 -20.59
C THR A 212 -31.52 8.46 -19.77
N ILE A 213 -30.26 8.87 -19.63
CA ILE A 213 -29.83 10.05 -18.88
C ILE A 213 -29.20 11.06 -19.84
N HIS A 214 -29.72 12.28 -19.84
CA HIS A 214 -29.28 13.35 -20.75
C HIS A 214 -28.29 14.36 -20.14
N LYS A 215 -28.15 14.42 -18.80
CA LYS A 215 -27.26 15.35 -18.12
C LYS A 215 -26.51 14.74 -16.94
N THR A 216 -27.20 14.32 -15.87
CA THR A 216 -26.53 13.78 -14.67
C THR A 216 -27.31 12.61 -14.08
N LEU A 217 -26.60 11.56 -13.69
CA LEU A 217 -27.06 10.55 -12.74
C LEU A 217 -26.05 10.51 -11.60
N LYS A 218 -26.46 10.94 -10.40
CA LYS A 218 -25.65 10.93 -9.19
C LYS A 218 -26.20 9.90 -8.21
N ILE A 219 -25.35 8.99 -7.75
CA ILE A 219 -25.67 7.96 -6.77
C ILE A 219 -24.92 8.27 -5.47
N GLY A 220 -25.68 8.44 -4.38
CA GLY A 220 -25.17 8.76 -3.05
C GLY A 220 -24.87 10.24 -2.80
N SER A 221 -24.77 10.61 -1.53
CA SER A 221 -24.50 11.99 -1.08
C SER A 221 -23.01 12.36 -1.16
N ASP A 222 -22.71 13.65 -1.37
CA ASP A 222 -21.32 14.16 -1.46
C ASP A 222 -20.55 14.01 -0.13
N ASP A 223 -21.25 13.96 1.00
CA ASP A 223 -20.66 13.74 2.32
C ASP A 223 -20.48 12.25 2.67
N HIS A 224 -20.75 11.36 1.72
CA HIS A 224 -20.62 9.91 1.82
C HIS A 224 -21.51 9.24 2.89
N LYS A 225 -22.53 9.93 3.42
CA LYS A 225 -23.40 9.39 4.48
C LYS A 225 -24.61 8.63 3.96
N ASN A 226 -25.25 9.14 2.91
CA ASN A 226 -26.45 8.54 2.35
C ASN A 226 -26.10 7.78 1.08
N ALA A 227 -26.35 6.47 1.09
CA ALA A 227 -26.17 5.62 -0.07
C ALA A 227 -27.33 5.77 -1.06
N GLY A 228 -27.02 5.68 -2.35
CA GLY A 228 -28.03 5.44 -3.38
C GLY A 228 -28.08 3.95 -3.73
N GLU A 229 -29.29 3.45 -3.92
CA GLU A 229 -29.61 2.10 -4.37
C GLU A 229 -30.31 2.17 -5.73
N PHE A 230 -30.08 1.18 -6.59
CA PHE A 230 -30.72 1.15 -7.90
C PHE A 230 -31.03 -0.28 -8.37
N ASN A 231 -32.10 -0.42 -9.15
CA ASN A 231 -32.45 -1.62 -9.89
C ASN A 231 -32.70 -1.23 -11.34
N LEU A 232 -31.78 -1.60 -12.23
CA LEU A 232 -31.71 -1.14 -13.62
C LEU A 232 -31.50 -2.34 -14.58
N PRO A 233 -32.40 -3.34 -14.60
CA PRO A 233 -32.23 -4.61 -15.33
C PRO A 233 -31.98 -4.45 -16.85
N HIS A 234 -32.42 -3.35 -17.45
CA HIS A 234 -32.23 -3.07 -18.89
C HIS A 234 -31.07 -2.10 -19.18
N GLY A 235 -30.34 -1.69 -18.15
CA GLY A 235 -29.15 -0.83 -18.23
C GLY A 235 -29.41 0.66 -18.37
N VAL A 236 -28.31 1.40 -18.50
CA VAL A 236 -28.30 2.87 -18.61
C VAL A 236 -27.72 3.34 -19.95
N ILE A 237 -28.42 4.26 -20.61
CA ILE A 237 -27.91 5.05 -21.75
C ILE A 237 -27.54 6.44 -21.22
N ALA A 238 -26.24 6.74 -21.18
CA ALA A 238 -25.71 8.07 -20.92
C ALA A 238 -25.39 8.75 -22.27
N SER A 239 -26.35 9.50 -22.79
CA SER A 239 -26.25 10.21 -24.08
C SER A 239 -27.07 11.49 -24.05
N SER A 240 -26.50 12.59 -24.55
CA SER A 240 -27.18 13.89 -24.65
C SER A 240 -27.74 14.09 -26.07
N PRO A 241 -28.98 14.60 -26.24
CA PRO A 241 -29.54 14.85 -27.56
C PRO A 241 -28.71 15.88 -28.33
N GLY A 242 -28.18 15.49 -29.48
CA GLY A 242 -27.31 16.35 -30.30
C GLY A 242 -25.91 16.60 -29.73
N ASP A 243 -25.44 15.74 -28.81
CA ASP A 243 -24.07 15.77 -28.23
C ASP A 243 -23.65 17.13 -27.64
N SER A 244 -24.62 17.93 -27.19
CA SER A 244 -24.38 19.32 -26.80
C SER A 244 -23.61 19.46 -25.48
N TYR A 245 -23.73 18.47 -24.58
CA TYR A 245 -23.06 18.46 -23.26
C TYR A 245 -22.64 17.04 -22.85
N PRO A 246 -21.50 16.86 -22.15
CA PRO A 246 -21.10 15.56 -21.63
C PRO A 246 -22.02 15.13 -20.48
N VAL A 247 -22.58 13.92 -20.57
CA VAL A 247 -23.40 13.32 -19.51
C VAL A 247 -22.50 12.90 -18.35
N ARG A 248 -22.90 13.19 -17.11
CA ARG A 248 -22.14 12.85 -15.90
C ARG A 248 -22.78 11.70 -15.13
N LEU A 249 -22.02 10.64 -14.88
CA LEU A 249 -22.37 9.55 -13.99
C LEU A 249 -21.50 9.69 -12.73
N ILE A 250 -22.09 10.03 -11.59
CA ILE A 250 -21.37 10.37 -10.36
C ILE A 250 -21.72 9.33 -9.29
N PHE A 251 -20.71 8.74 -8.66
CA PHE A 251 -20.89 7.74 -7.60
C PHE A 251 -20.13 8.22 -6.38
N ASN A 252 -20.85 8.64 -5.34
CA ASN A 252 -20.25 9.10 -4.09
C ASN A 252 -20.45 8.12 -2.95
N LYS A 253 -21.54 7.34 -2.96
CA LYS A 253 -21.81 6.36 -1.91
C LYS A 253 -22.73 5.28 -2.42
N LEU A 254 -22.27 4.04 -2.35
CA LEU A 254 -23.03 2.86 -2.69
C LEU A 254 -23.54 2.17 -1.43
N LYS A 255 -24.58 1.35 -1.57
CA LYS A 255 -25.19 0.66 -0.43
C LYS A 255 -24.35 -0.51 0.06
N GLU A 256 -23.71 -1.20 -0.87
CA GLU A 256 -22.93 -2.40 -0.63
C GLU A 256 -21.69 -2.43 -1.55
N ASP A 257 -20.77 -3.34 -1.25
CA ASP A 257 -19.60 -3.62 -2.08
C ASP A 257 -19.95 -4.56 -3.24
N GLN A 258 -19.13 -4.53 -4.29
CA GLN A 258 -19.25 -5.38 -5.48
C GLN A 258 -20.54 -5.15 -6.29
N ILE A 259 -21.11 -3.94 -6.23
CA ILE A 259 -22.27 -3.57 -7.04
C ILE A 259 -21.89 -3.59 -8.52
N ILE A 260 -22.77 -4.15 -9.35
CA ILE A 260 -22.66 -4.10 -10.79
C ILE A 260 -23.50 -2.92 -11.29
N PHE A 261 -22.86 -1.99 -11.99
CA PHE A 261 -23.52 -0.90 -12.69
C PHE A 261 -23.75 -1.31 -14.16
N PRO A 262 -25.01 -1.55 -14.56
CA PRO A 262 -25.34 -1.99 -15.91
C PRO A 262 -25.34 -0.79 -16.87
N LEU A 263 -24.27 -0.63 -17.62
CA LEU A 263 -24.14 0.39 -18.64
C LEU A 263 -24.50 -0.21 -20.00
N TYR A 264 -25.38 0.43 -20.74
CA TYR A 264 -25.65 0.04 -22.12
C TYR A 264 -24.92 0.95 -23.10
N GLN A 265 -24.97 2.26 -22.91
CA GLN A 265 -24.28 3.19 -23.79
C GLN A 265 -23.70 4.36 -23.00
N CYS A 266 -22.45 4.72 -23.27
CA CYS A 266 -21.83 5.97 -22.84
C CYS A 266 -21.18 6.62 -24.06
N SER A 267 -21.81 7.69 -24.56
CA SER A 267 -21.27 8.49 -25.66
C SER A 267 -20.82 9.83 -25.10
N ARG A 268 -19.50 10.06 -25.05
CA ARG A 268 -18.90 11.30 -24.48
C ARG A 268 -19.33 11.57 -23.03
N CYS A 269 -19.51 10.52 -22.23
CA CYS A 269 -19.87 10.68 -20.82
C CYS A 269 -18.65 10.85 -19.92
N THR A 270 -18.87 11.36 -18.72
CA THR A 270 -17.88 11.44 -17.64
C THR A 270 -18.36 10.57 -16.48
N ILE A 271 -17.54 9.62 -16.04
CA ILE A 271 -17.76 8.78 -14.87
C ILE A 271 -16.88 9.30 -13.74
N GLU A 272 -17.49 9.77 -12.66
CA GLU A 272 -16.81 10.25 -11.47
C GLU A 272 -17.06 9.28 -10.32
N TYR A 273 -16.06 8.48 -9.99
CA TYR A 273 -16.12 7.51 -8.90
C TYR A 273 -15.41 8.04 -7.66
N ASN A 274 -16.17 8.30 -6.61
CA ASN A 274 -15.72 8.81 -5.33
C ASN A 274 -16.40 8.06 -4.18
N ALA A 275 -16.65 6.77 -4.36
CA ALA A 275 -17.27 5.91 -3.35
C ALA A 275 -16.19 5.00 -2.73
N PRO A 276 -16.18 4.78 -1.40
CA PRO A 276 -15.23 3.85 -0.77
C PRO A 276 -15.52 2.39 -1.13
N GLU A 277 -16.75 2.07 -1.52
CA GLU A 277 -17.14 0.73 -1.95
C GLU A 277 -16.45 0.34 -3.27
N ASN A 278 -16.52 -0.95 -3.62
CA ASN A 278 -16.09 -1.46 -4.92
C ASN A 278 -17.27 -1.57 -5.89
N MET A 279 -17.09 -1.17 -7.14
CA MET A 279 -18.10 -1.26 -8.20
C MET A 279 -17.52 -1.89 -9.47
N LYS A 280 -18.33 -2.70 -10.15
CA LYS A 280 -18.03 -3.23 -11.48
C LYS A 280 -18.92 -2.57 -12.51
N ILE A 281 -18.38 -2.22 -13.67
CA ILE A 281 -19.17 -1.83 -14.84
C ILE A 281 -19.40 -3.07 -15.69
N GLU A 282 -20.64 -3.27 -16.11
CA GLU A 282 -21.03 -4.28 -17.09
C GLU A 282 -21.59 -3.59 -18.33
N LEU A 283 -21.09 -3.96 -19.52
CA LEU A 283 -21.68 -3.51 -20.77
C LEU A 283 -22.74 -4.50 -21.26
N LEU A 284 -24.02 -4.16 -21.08
CA LEU A 284 -25.13 -5.03 -21.47
C LEU A 284 -25.23 -5.19 -23.00
N ASN A 285 -25.80 -6.32 -23.44
CA ASN A 285 -26.10 -6.58 -24.85
C ASN A 285 -27.61 -6.79 -25.04
N HIS A 286 -28.25 -5.97 -25.88
CA HIS A 286 -29.70 -6.02 -26.12
C HIS A 286 -30.02 -6.87 -27.33
N GLY A 287 -29.51 -8.11 -27.44
CA GLY A 287 -29.98 -9.24 -28.28
C GLY A 287 -30.38 -9.05 -29.77
N ILE A 288 -30.33 -7.84 -30.32
CA ILE A 288 -30.93 -7.39 -31.60
C ILE A 288 -29.83 -6.72 -32.43
N GLY A 289 -28.62 -7.30 -32.43
CA GLY A 289 -27.50 -6.88 -33.28
C GLY A 289 -26.82 -5.55 -32.93
N ARG A 290 -27.12 -4.93 -31.77
CA ARG A 290 -26.38 -3.78 -31.23
C ARG A 290 -25.89 -4.07 -29.81
N GLU A 291 -24.58 -4.17 -29.68
CA GLU A 291 -23.90 -4.38 -28.41
C GLU A 291 -23.74 -3.06 -27.66
N GLY A 292 -23.92 -3.06 -26.33
CA GLY A 292 -23.65 -1.87 -25.52
C GLY A 292 -22.17 -1.46 -25.54
N GLN A 293 -21.90 -0.16 -25.40
CA GLN A 293 -20.54 0.42 -25.49
C GLN A 293 -20.34 1.67 -24.66
N ALA A 294 -19.11 1.84 -24.17
CA ALA A 294 -18.65 3.12 -23.65
C ALA A 294 -17.51 3.65 -24.54
N LYS A 295 -17.75 4.79 -25.19
CA LYS A 295 -16.81 5.38 -26.12
C LYS A 295 -16.36 6.76 -25.68
N ASN A 296 -15.05 6.95 -25.71
CA ASN A 296 -14.40 8.22 -25.35
C ASN A 296 -14.88 8.73 -23.99
N ALA A 297 -15.07 7.82 -23.02
CA ALA A 297 -15.50 8.17 -21.68
C ALA A 297 -14.36 8.88 -20.94
N ASN A 298 -14.70 9.88 -20.13
CA ASN A 298 -13.75 10.45 -19.17
C ASN A 298 -13.98 9.75 -17.83
N VAL A 299 -12.98 9.09 -17.26
CA VAL A 299 -13.10 8.41 -15.97
C VAL A 299 -12.21 9.08 -14.94
N SER A 300 -12.80 9.43 -13.80
CA SER A 300 -12.07 9.95 -12.64
C SER A 300 -12.40 9.11 -11.42
N ILE A 301 -11.39 8.47 -10.83
CA ILE A 301 -11.51 7.65 -9.62
C ILE A 301 -10.75 8.35 -8.49
N LYS A 302 -11.51 8.90 -7.54
CA LYS A 302 -10.98 9.63 -6.38
C LYS A 302 -10.64 8.70 -5.21
N GLN A 303 -11.52 7.72 -4.97
CA GLN A 303 -11.37 6.68 -3.95
C GLN A 303 -12.15 5.42 -4.32
N GLY A 304 -11.84 4.30 -3.66
CA GLY A 304 -12.46 2.99 -3.91
C GLY A 304 -11.96 2.32 -5.18
N THR A 305 -12.58 1.19 -5.54
CA THR A 305 -12.19 0.40 -6.71
C THR A 305 -13.28 0.38 -7.76
N LEU A 306 -12.93 0.75 -8.98
CA LEU A 306 -13.74 0.50 -10.18
C LEU A 306 -13.10 -0.64 -10.97
N SER A 307 -13.90 -1.61 -11.36
CA SER A 307 -13.49 -2.73 -12.22
C SER A 307 -14.44 -2.90 -13.40
N LEU A 308 -14.04 -3.71 -14.37
CA LEU A 308 -14.93 -4.20 -15.43
C LEU A 308 -15.30 -5.65 -15.12
N THR A 309 -16.48 -6.09 -15.57
CA THR A 309 -17.02 -7.42 -15.25
C THR A 309 -16.32 -8.55 -16.01
N ASP A 310 -16.04 -8.37 -17.31
CA ASP A 310 -15.50 -9.41 -18.17
C ASP A 310 -14.77 -8.85 -19.41
N GLN A 311 -14.19 -9.77 -20.20
CA GLN A 311 -13.47 -9.43 -21.44
C GLN A 311 -14.38 -8.76 -22.47
N SER A 312 -15.66 -9.16 -22.56
CA SER A 312 -16.62 -8.53 -23.47
C SER A 312 -16.82 -7.04 -23.15
N THR A 313 -16.82 -6.70 -21.87
CA THR A 313 -16.89 -5.33 -21.38
C THR A 313 -15.59 -4.60 -21.68
N PHE A 314 -14.44 -5.23 -21.44
CA PHE A 314 -13.12 -4.67 -21.73
C PHE A 314 -12.98 -4.24 -23.20
N ASP A 315 -13.34 -5.11 -24.15
CA ASP A 315 -13.20 -4.88 -25.59
C ASP A 315 -14.09 -3.72 -26.11
N ARG A 316 -15.17 -3.39 -25.37
CA ARG A 316 -16.18 -2.39 -25.75
C ARG A 316 -16.10 -1.10 -24.91
N PHE A 317 -15.08 -0.96 -24.07
CA PHE A 317 -14.91 0.17 -23.15
C PHE A 317 -13.63 0.93 -23.46
N SER A 318 -13.76 2.10 -24.08
CA SER A 318 -12.63 2.97 -24.44
C SER A 318 -12.67 4.30 -23.70
N LEU A 319 -11.49 4.77 -23.29
CA LEU A 319 -11.33 5.98 -22.50
C LEU A 319 -10.74 7.10 -23.31
N ARG A 320 -11.28 8.30 -23.16
CA ARG A 320 -10.62 9.53 -23.60
C ARG A 320 -9.56 9.92 -22.59
N ASP A 321 -9.97 10.10 -21.34
CA ASP A 321 -9.09 10.46 -20.23
C ASP A 321 -9.35 9.57 -19.02
N LEU A 322 -8.27 9.24 -18.32
CA LEU A 322 -8.30 8.51 -17.06
C LEU A 322 -7.59 9.32 -15.98
N THR A 323 -8.23 9.46 -14.84
CA THR A 323 -7.62 10.06 -13.64
C THR A 323 -7.78 9.12 -12.47
N LEU A 324 -6.67 8.67 -11.90
CA LEU A 324 -6.65 7.90 -10.65
C LEU A 324 -5.99 8.77 -9.58
N LEU A 325 -6.74 9.20 -8.58
CA LEU A 325 -6.19 9.88 -7.41
C LEU A 325 -5.68 8.87 -6.38
N LYS A 326 -4.90 9.33 -5.39
CA LYS A 326 -4.15 8.49 -4.43
C LYS A 326 -4.92 7.34 -3.77
N LYS A 327 -6.24 7.46 -3.59
CA LYS A 327 -7.08 6.41 -2.97
C LYS A 327 -7.93 5.62 -3.97
N GLY A 328 -7.91 6.01 -5.24
CA GLY A 328 -8.69 5.39 -6.31
C GLY A 328 -7.93 4.26 -6.97
N THR A 329 -8.65 3.21 -7.33
CA THR A 329 -8.14 2.04 -8.02
C THR A 329 -8.96 1.77 -9.28
N LEU A 330 -8.29 1.58 -10.42
CA LEU A 330 -8.87 0.90 -11.56
C LEU A 330 -8.29 -0.51 -11.58
N SER A 331 -9.15 -1.53 -11.43
CA SER A 331 -8.72 -2.93 -11.45
C SER A 331 -9.25 -3.65 -12.68
N LEU A 332 -8.31 -4.15 -13.48
CA LEU A 332 -8.49 -4.96 -14.69
C LEU A 332 -7.89 -6.36 -14.47
N SER A 333 -7.77 -6.78 -13.20
CA SER A 333 -6.99 -7.92 -12.77
C SER A 333 -7.35 -9.26 -13.41
N HIS A 334 -8.56 -9.44 -13.92
CA HIS A 334 -9.01 -10.70 -14.54
C HIS A 334 -9.23 -10.58 -16.05
N LEU A 335 -8.66 -9.54 -16.67
CA LEU A 335 -8.92 -9.15 -18.05
C LEU A 335 -7.62 -9.12 -18.81
N GLY A 336 -7.61 -9.66 -20.02
CA GLY A 336 -6.40 -9.73 -20.82
C GLY A 336 -6.47 -10.83 -21.86
N TYR A 337 -5.29 -11.31 -22.25
CA TYR A 337 -5.10 -12.13 -23.42
C TYR A 337 -4.66 -13.55 -23.06
N LYS A 338 -4.83 -14.46 -24.02
CA LYS A 338 -4.36 -15.85 -23.89
C LYS A 338 -2.88 -16.03 -24.21
N GLN A 339 -2.21 -15.02 -24.77
CA GLN A 339 -0.83 -15.12 -25.23
C GLN A 339 0.02 -13.95 -24.73
N PRO A 340 1.33 -14.16 -24.51
CA PRO A 340 2.26 -13.08 -24.21
C PRO A 340 2.27 -12.00 -25.27
N PHE A 341 2.62 -10.79 -24.85
CA PHE A 341 2.88 -9.67 -25.74
C PHE A 341 3.97 -10.00 -26.77
N ASP A 342 3.67 -9.76 -28.05
CA ASP A 342 4.58 -9.90 -29.17
C ASP A 342 4.62 -8.58 -29.95
N GLU A 343 5.77 -7.90 -29.91
CA GLU A 343 5.94 -6.60 -30.58
C GLU A 343 5.77 -6.68 -32.10
N ASN A 344 6.01 -7.85 -32.70
CA ASN A 344 5.87 -8.03 -34.15
C ASN A 344 4.41 -8.07 -34.60
N ARG A 345 3.48 -8.31 -33.68
CA ARG A 345 2.03 -8.31 -33.96
C ARG A 345 1.39 -6.94 -33.74
N LEU A 346 2.18 -5.93 -33.35
CA LEU A 346 1.68 -4.61 -33.00
C LEU A 346 1.74 -3.65 -34.17
N ASP A 347 0.57 -3.32 -34.72
CA ASP A 347 0.43 -2.22 -35.67
C ASP A 347 0.30 -0.89 -34.91
N VAL A 348 1.44 -0.37 -34.44
CA VAL A 348 1.52 0.93 -33.77
C VAL A 348 1.03 2.08 -34.67
N SER A 349 1.13 1.93 -36.00
CA SER A 349 0.67 2.94 -36.95
C SER A 349 -0.86 3.03 -36.96
N ARG A 350 -1.56 1.89 -36.95
CA ARG A 350 -3.02 1.81 -36.79
C ARG A 350 -3.46 2.34 -35.43
N ILE A 351 -2.77 1.99 -34.35
CA ILE A 351 -3.12 2.51 -33.01
C ILE A 351 -2.95 4.03 -32.98
N LYS A 352 -1.88 4.58 -33.57
CA LYS A 352 -1.67 6.03 -33.66
C LYS A 352 -2.74 6.71 -34.52
N SER A 353 -3.16 6.12 -35.63
CA SER A 353 -4.31 6.65 -36.38
C SER A 353 -5.58 6.67 -35.54
N ASP A 354 -5.83 5.64 -34.72
CA ASP A 354 -7.01 5.57 -33.84
C ASP A 354 -7.02 6.65 -32.73
N LEU A 355 -5.84 7.18 -32.40
CA LEU A 355 -5.67 8.31 -31.48
C LEU A 355 -5.84 9.68 -32.17
N GLU A 356 -5.64 9.75 -33.50
CA GLU A 356 -5.72 10.96 -34.31
C GLU A 356 -7.10 11.20 -34.93
N ILE A 357 -7.97 10.18 -34.98
CA ILE A 357 -9.35 10.32 -35.47
C ILE A 357 -10.13 11.32 -34.59
N ASP A 358 -10.63 12.40 -35.21
CA ASP A 358 -11.45 13.47 -34.61
C ASP A 358 -12.56 12.88 -33.71
N ASP A 359 -12.87 13.57 -32.60
CA ASP A 359 -13.95 13.28 -31.65
C ASP A 359 -15.34 13.06 -32.32
N ARG A 360 -15.45 13.34 -33.63
CA ARG A 360 -16.66 13.27 -34.47
C ARG A 360 -16.72 12.06 -35.41
N ASN A 361 -15.61 11.41 -35.75
CA ASN A 361 -15.61 10.24 -36.63
C ASN A 361 -15.43 8.97 -35.80
N ASP A 362 -16.55 8.41 -35.38
CA ASP A 362 -16.62 7.23 -34.51
C ASP A 362 -16.40 5.93 -35.33
N ASN A 363 -15.30 5.87 -36.10
CA ASN A 363 -14.96 4.69 -36.88
C ASN A 363 -14.43 3.59 -35.97
N TRP A 364 -15.06 2.44 -36.09
CA TRP A 364 -14.86 1.28 -35.26
C TRP A 364 -13.68 0.48 -35.76
N LEU A 365 -12.71 0.27 -34.90
CA LEU A 365 -11.73 -0.77 -35.09
C LEU A 365 -11.78 -1.66 -33.86
N SER A 366 -12.07 -2.92 -34.11
CA SER A 366 -11.96 -4.02 -33.16
C SER A 366 -10.50 -4.08 -32.71
N ASN A 367 -10.20 -3.44 -31.60
CA ASN A 367 -8.88 -3.55 -31.00
C ASN A 367 -9.08 -4.34 -29.72
N GLU A 368 -8.41 -5.48 -29.64
CA GLU A 368 -8.44 -6.39 -28.50
C GLU A 368 -7.85 -5.72 -27.21
N ASN A 369 -7.40 -4.46 -27.31
CA ASN A 369 -6.66 -3.70 -26.28
C ASN A 369 -7.55 -2.67 -25.55
N PHE A 370 -7.25 -2.44 -24.27
CA PHE A 370 -7.84 -1.33 -23.51
C PHE A 370 -6.99 -0.06 -23.67
N ILE A 371 -7.62 1.01 -24.18
CA ILE A 371 -6.92 2.22 -24.65
C ILE A 371 -7.44 3.47 -23.92
N VAL A 372 -6.50 4.28 -23.43
CA VAL A 372 -6.71 5.67 -23.00
C VAL A 372 -6.18 6.62 -24.08
N LYS A 373 -7.09 7.24 -24.83
CA LYS A 373 -6.76 7.95 -26.08
C LYS A 373 -6.00 9.27 -25.89
N ARG A 374 -6.21 9.96 -24.77
CA ARG A 374 -5.64 11.29 -24.54
C ARG A 374 -4.69 11.31 -23.35
N THR A 375 -5.20 11.43 -22.12
CA THR A 375 -4.34 11.54 -20.92
C THR A 375 -4.70 10.53 -19.83
N PHE A 376 -3.66 10.01 -19.17
CA PHE A 376 -3.78 9.25 -17.93
C PHE A 376 -2.99 9.94 -16.81
N LEU A 377 -3.70 10.53 -15.86
CA LEU A 377 -3.15 11.01 -14.60
C LEU A 377 -3.11 9.86 -13.57
N HIS A 378 -1.92 9.32 -13.30
CA HIS A 378 -1.76 8.16 -12.41
C HIS A 378 -1.17 8.56 -11.05
N GLN A 379 -2.02 8.74 -10.04
CA GLN A 379 -1.62 8.92 -8.63
C GLN A 379 -2.14 7.80 -7.72
N GLY A 380 -3.19 7.09 -8.15
CA GLY A 380 -3.81 5.95 -7.47
C GLY A 380 -3.18 4.61 -7.84
N THR A 381 -4.00 3.56 -7.90
CA THR A 381 -3.55 2.21 -8.28
C THR A 381 -4.16 1.76 -9.60
N LEU A 382 -3.33 1.41 -10.57
CA LEU A 382 -3.72 0.61 -11.72
C LEU A 382 -3.39 -0.86 -11.42
N ASP A 383 -4.41 -1.70 -11.29
CA ASP A 383 -4.27 -3.10 -10.93
C ASP A 383 -4.53 -4.01 -12.12
N LEU A 384 -3.47 -4.55 -12.72
CA LEU A 384 -3.54 -5.53 -13.82
C LEU A 384 -3.34 -6.97 -13.34
N ALA A 385 -2.96 -7.15 -12.07
CA ALA A 385 -2.59 -8.44 -11.49
C ALA A 385 -3.79 -9.10 -10.79
N ASP A 386 -4.07 -10.38 -11.02
CA ASP A 386 -5.01 -11.14 -10.17
C ASP A 386 -4.31 -11.92 -9.06
N GLY A 387 -2.98 -12.02 -9.10
CA GLY A 387 -2.21 -12.83 -8.15
C GLY A 387 -2.35 -14.33 -8.38
N SER A 388 -2.80 -14.76 -9.57
CA SER A 388 -2.89 -16.17 -9.98
C SER A 388 -1.53 -16.80 -10.31
N ASN A 389 -0.44 -16.03 -10.14
CA ASN A 389 0.94 -16.42 -10.45
C ASN A 389 1.20 -16.60 -11.96
N GLN A 390 0.24 -16.21 -12.80
CA GLN A 390 0.33 -16.10 -14.25
C GLN A 390 -0.15 -14.70 -14.64
N PRO A 391 0.53 -14.00 -15.55
CA PRO A 391 0.00 -12.76 -16.10
C PRO A 391 -1.29 -13.04 -16.86
N ASN A 392 -2.23 -12.10 -16.77
CA ASN A 392 -3.37 -12.06 -17.68
C ASN A 392 -2.94 -11.55 -19.06
N PHE A 393 -1.67 -11.19 -19.21
CA PHE A 393 -1.09 -10.57 -20.40
C PHE A 393 -1.85 -9.31 -20.78
N THR A 394 -2.41 -8.59 -19.81
CA THR A 394 -3.16 -7.36 -20.06
C THR A 394 -2.26 -6.36 -20.76
N HIS A 395 -2.71 -5.85 -21.91
CA HIS A 395 -2.00 -4.79 -22.63
C HIS A 395 -2.76 -3.47 -22.49
N PHE A 396 -2.36 -2.67 -21.51
CA PHE A 396 -2.98 -1.37 -21.22
C PHE A 396 -2.24 -0.28 -21.98
N ILE A 397 -2.91 0.36 -22.93
CA ILE A 397 -2.31 1.36 -23.82
C ILE A 397 -2.77 2.76 -23.43
N VAL A 398 -1.84 3.69 -23.36
CA VAL A 398 -2.11 5.11 -23.11
C VAL A 398 -1.32 6.00 -24.07
N ASN A 399 -1.94 7.09 -24.50
CA ASN A 399 -1.23 8.13 -25.23
C ASN A 399 -0.29 8.94 -24.30
N HIS A 400 -0.80 9.89 -23.52
CA HIS A 400 0.01 10.66 -22.57
C HIS A 400 -0.16 10.17 -21.13
N TYR A 401 0.95 10.06 -20.39
CA TYR A 401 0.97 9.48 -19.06
C TYR A 401 1.63 10.43 -18.05
N THR A 402 0.99 10.66 -16.91
CA THR A 402 1.61 11.33 -15.76
C THR A 402 1.90 10.28 -14.69
N SER A 403 3.18 10.05 -14.37
CA SER A 403 3.62 9.05 -13.40
C SER A 403 3.46 9.53 -11.96
N GLY A 404 3.34 8.60 -11.00
CA GLY A 404 3.26 8.92 -9.56
C GLY A 404 2.41 7.96 -8.73
N GLY A 405 1.71 7.03 -9.37
CA GLY A 405 0.84 6.04 -8.73
C GLY A 405 1.52 4.68 -8.50
N THR A 406 0.70 3.65 -8.32
CA THR A 406 1.12 2.25 -8.17
C THR A 406 0.61 1.42 -9.34
N LEU A 407 1.50 0.71 -10.03
CA LEU A 407 1.15 -0.25 -11.06
C LEU A 407 1.34 -1.67 -10.48
N LEU A 408 0.26 -2.45 -10.40
CA LEU A 408 0.33 -3.87 -10.04
C LEU A 408 0.30 -4.71 -11.30
N VAL A 409 1.29 -5.60 -11.44
CA VAL A 409 1.43 -6.53 -12.58
C VAL A 409 1.74 -7.92 -12.07
N ASP A 410 1.30 -8.94 -12.78
CA ASP A 410 1.83 -10.27 -12.66
C ASP A 410 2.92 -10.49 -13.72
N THR A 411 3.97 -11.22 -13.34
CA THR A 411 5.09 -11.52 -14.22
C THR A 411 5.54 -12.96 -14.02
N VAL A 412 5.71 -13.67 -15.13
CA VAL A 412 6.35 -14.98 -15.21
C VAL A 412 7.66 -14.83 -15.97
N TRP A 413 8.75 -15.25 -15.34
CA TRP A 413 10.10 -15.22 -15.87
C TRP A 413 10.72 -16.61 -15.77
N ASN A 414 10.83 -17.26 -16.92
CA ASN A 414 11.39 -18.59 -17.09
C ASN A 414 12.74 -18.52 -17.82
N LYS A 415 13.50 -19.63 -17.76
CA LYS A 415 14.71 -19.84 -18.56
C LYS A 415 14.39 -19.85 -20.06
N ASP A 416 13.24 -20.42 -20.44
CA ASP A 416 12.68 -20.30 -21.79
C ASP A 416 11.88 -19.00 -21.91
N SER A 417 12.37 -18.08 -22.75
CA SER A 417 11.73 -16.78 -22.99
C SER A 417 10.36 -16.90 -23.65
N ASN A 418 10.06 -17.98 -24.38
CA ASN A 418 8.79 -18.14 -25.11
C ASN A 418 7.58 -18.34 -24.18
N ILE A 419 7.82 -18.82 -22.97
CA ILE A 419 6.81 -19.02 -21.93
C ILE A 419 6.95 -18.00 -20.80
N SER A 420 7.68 -16.90 -21.05
CA SER A 420 7.82 -15.76 -20.14
C SER A 420 6.92 -14.61 -20.59
N GLY A 421 6.45 -13.80 -19.65
CA GLY A 421 5.65 -12.62 -19.96
C GLY A 421 5.18 -11.87 -18.73
N SER A 422 4.61 -10.69 -18.96
CA SER A 422 4.09 -9.80 -17.92
C SER A 422 2.81 -9.14 -18.42
N ASP A 423 2.01 -8.63 -17.50
CA ASP A 423 1.07 -7.55 -17.83
C ASP A 423 1.87 -6.30 -18.19
N ILE A 424 1.39 -5.51 -19.15
CA ILE A 424 2.13 -4.40 -19.76
C ILE A 424 1.34 -3.10 -19.74
N LEU A 425 2.00 -2.04 -19.27
CA LEU A 425 1.63 -0.66 -19.56
C LEU A 425 2.42 -0.15 -20.77
N HIS A 426 1.73 0.28 -21.81
CA HIS A 426 2.34 0.82 -23.03
C HIS A 426 1.98 2.30 -23.21
N VAL A 427 2.98 3.18 -23.12
CA VAL A 427 2.85 4.63 -23.29
C VAL A 427 3.36 5.07 -24.66
N LEU A 428 2.47 5.62 -25.49
CA LEU A 428 2.79 5.99 -26.87
C LEU A 428 3.34 7.43 -26.99
N GLY A 429 2.88 8.31 -26.11
CA GLY A 429 3.20 9.74 -26.09
C GLY A 429 4.23 10.09 -25.01
N HIS A 430 4.16 11.34 -24.55
CA HIS A 430 5.05 11.85 -23.51
C HIS A 430 4.69 11.35 -22.11
N ILE A 431 5.71 11.11 -21.29
CA ILE A 431 5.59 10.83 -19.86
C ILE A 431 5.96 12.09 -19.06
N ASP A 432 5.01 12.58 -18.27
CA ASP A 432 5.26 13.63 -17.27
C ASP A 432 5.59 12.98 -15.92
N THR A 433 6.76 13.33 -15.37
CA THR A 433 7.28 12.81 -14.09
C THR A 433 7.14 13.81 -12.94
N SER A 434 6.37 14.89 -13.13
CA SER A 434 6.17 15.97 -12.15
C SER A 434 5.63 15.50 -10.79
N LEU A 435 4.96 14.36 -10.73
CA LEU A 435 4.43 13.77 -9.48
C LEU A 435 5.28 12.62 -8.93
N GLY A 436 6.48 12.42 -9.47
CA GLY A 436 7.40 11.33 -9.10
C GLY A 436 7.25 10.08 -9.95
N ALA A 437 8.01 9.04 -9.62
CA ALA A 437 7.99 7.76 -10.33
C ALA A 437 6.76 6.93 -9.97
N THR A 438 6.19 6.23 -10.96
CA THR A 438 5.21 5.16 -10.70
C THR A 438 5.92 3.97 -10.08
N ILE A 439 5.38 3.45 -8.98
CA ILE A 439 5.92 2.29 -8.29
C ILE A 439 5.28 1.03 -8.88
N VAL A 440 6.10 0.21 -9.54
CA VAL A 440 5.70 -1.09 -10.09
C VAL A 440 5.89 -2.18 -9.03
N LYS A 441 4.86 -2.98 -8.78
CA LYS A 441 4.88 -4.09 -7.83
C LYS A 441 4.21 -5.33 -8.42
N THR A 442 4.59 -6.48 -7.88
CA THR A 442 3.88 -7.74 -8.06
C THR A 442 3.05 -8.04 -6.81
N LYS A 443 1.91 -8.73 -6.96
CA LYS A 443 1.07 -9.12 -5.80
C LYS A 443 1.70 -10.27 -5.01
N THR A 444 2.24 -11.26 -5.71
CA THR A 444 2.74 -12.52 -5.12
C THR A 444 4.20 -12.82 -5.46
N GLY A 445 4.92 -11.90 -6.11
CA GLY A 445 6.29 -12.08 -6.58
C GLY A 445 6.36 -12.32 -8.09
N ILE A 446 7.57 -12.52 -8.61
CA ILE A 446 7.81 -12.95 -10.00
C ILE A 446 7.94 -14.47 -10.01
N PHE A 447 7.10 -15.12 -10.81
CA PHE A 447 7.03 -16.58 -10.92
C PHE A 447 7.91 -17.11 -12.04
N GLY A 448 8.13 -18.42 -12.03
CA GLY A 448 8.92 -19.12 -13.06
C GLY A 448 10.22 -19.72 -12.53
N ASP A 449 10.92 -20.40 -13.43
CA ASP A 449 12.11 -21.18 -13.14
C ASP A 449 13.44 -20.43 -13.37
N ILE A 450 13.38 -19.10 -13.53
CA ILE A 450 14.58 -18.30 -13.72
C ILE A 450 15.57 -18.48 -12.56
N GLU A 451 16.82 -18.70 -12.93
CA GLU A 451 17.94 -18.77 -12.00
C GLU A 451 18.99 -17.74 -12.40
N LYS A 452 19.76 -17.32 -11.41
CA LYS A 452 20.81 -16.34 -11.61
C LYS A 452 22.01 -16.99 -12.32
N THR A 453 22.42 -16.39 -13.43
CA THR A 453 23.61 -16.80 -14.19
C THR A 453 24.73 -15.75 -14.10
N ALA A 454 25.80 -15.93 -14.89
CA ALA A 454 26.87 -14.95 -15.04
C ALA A 454 26.66 -14.00 -16.23
N GLN A 455 25.59 -14.19 -17.00
CA GLN A 455 25.21 -13.37 -18.15
C GLN A 455 24.11 -12.39 -17.77
N GLU A 456 24.03 -11.28 -18.50
CA GLU A 456 22.97 -10.29 -18.33
C GLU A 456 21.59 -10.92 -18.59
N GLN A 457 20.69 -10.83 -17.61
CA GLN A 457 19.33 -11.37 -17.70
C GLN A 457 18.27 -10.29 -17.41
N THR A 458 17.31 -10.17 -18.32
CA THR A 458 16.12 -9.34 -18.15
C THR A 458 14.86 -10.16 -18.41
N SER A 459 13.76 -9.80 -17.74
CA SER A 459 12.43 -10.37 -18.02
C SER A 459 11.90 -9.92 -19.38
N SER A 460 10.67 -10.34 -19.73
CA SER A 460 9.86 -9.66 -20.72
C SER A 460 9.56 -8.21 -20.29
N PRO A 461 9.26 -7.27 -21.22
CA PRO A 461 8.91 -5.90 -20.87
C PRO A 461 7.71 -5.84 -19.91
N VAL A 462 7.76 -4.91 -18.96
CA VAL A 462 6.67 -4.61 -18.03
C VAL A 462 6.05 -3.25 -18.35
N VAL A 463 6.89 -2.31 -18.80
CA VAL A 463 6.45 -1.01 -19.30
C VAL A 463 7.19 -0.71 -20.60
N ILE A 464 6.46 -0.23 -21.59
CA ILE A 464 6.99 0.21 -22.87
C ILE A 464 6.67 1.70 -23.02
N ALA A 465 7.68 2.53 -23.23
CA ALA A 465 7.51 3.90 -23.65
C ALA A 465 8.01 4.05 -25.09
N GLU A 466 7.19 4.59 -25.99
CA GLU A 466 7.60 4.80 -27.38
C GLU A 466 8.56 6.00 -27.48
N LYS A 467 8.28 7.05 -26.71
CA LYS A 467 9.12 8.26 -26.65
C LYS A 467 10.14 8.16 -25.52
N ASP A 468 11.32 8.70 -25.78
CA ASP A 468 12.32 8.85 -24.75
C ASP A 468 11.87 9.89 -23.69
N HIS A 469 12.30 9.66 -22.47
CA HIS A 469 11.93 10.45 -21.30
C HIS A 469 13.08 10.46 -20.30
N ASN A 470 13.31 11.64 -19.74
CA ASN A 470 14.37 11.84 -18.75
C ASN A 470 13.96 11.27 -17.39
N GLY A 471 14.93 10.72 -16.67
CA GLY A 471 14.74 10.19 -15.32
C GLY A 471 14.10 8.80 -15.27
N LEU A 472 13.77 8.36 -14.05
CA LEU A 472 13.13 7.08 -13.78
C LEU A 472 11.62 7.31 -13.61
N ALA A 473 10.86 7.20 -14.70
CA ALA A 473 9.40 7.31 -14.65
C ALA A 473 8.74 6.12 -13.94
N PHE A 474 9.42 4.97 -13.93
CA PHE A 474 8.99 3.74 -13.29
C PHE A 474 10.11 3.16 -12.45
N VAL A 475 9.78 2.73 -11.23
CA VAL A 475 10.70 2.08 -10.30
C VAL A 475 9.99 0.91 -9.64
N GLY A 476 10.70 -0.14 -9.28
CA GLY A 476 10.07 -1.31 -8.69
C GLY A 476 11.07 -2.30 -8.13
N LYS A 477 10.61 -3.08 -7.15
CA LYS A 477 11.32 -4.24 -6.62
C LYS A 477 10.33 -5.38 -6.43
N SER A 478 10.75 -6.59 -6.71
CA SER A 478 9.96 -7.80 -6.48
C SER A 478 10.87 -8.95 -6.11
N ASP A 479 10.40 -9.83 -5.24
CA ASP A 479 11.06 -11.11 -5.02
C ASP A 479 10.75 -12.06 -6.19
N THR A 480 11.71 -12.89 -6.54
CA THR A 480 11.54 -14.02 -7.46
C THR A 480 11.48 -15.33 -6.68
N LEU A 481 10.84 -16.35 -7.25
CA LEU A 481 10.74 -17.66 -6.59
C LEU A 481 12.11 -18.31 -6.32
N ASN A 482 13.03 -18.20 -7.28
CA ASN A 482 14.28 -18.97 -7.28
C ASN A 482 15.57 -18.14 -7.31
N ALA A 483 15.51 -16.83 -7.60
CA ALA A 483 16.69 -16.03 -7.92
C ALA A 483 17.02 -14.89 -6.94
N GLY A 484 16.12 -14.53 -6.02
CA GLY A 484 16.28 -13.41 -5.07
C GLY A 484 15.49 -12.17 -5.48
N GLU A 485 15.93 -10.99 -5.02
CA GLU A 485 15.31 -9.69 -5.35
C GLU A 485 15.61 -9.32 -6.81
N ALA A 486 14.56 -9.04 -7.58
CA ALA A 486 14.62 -8.35 -8.86
C ALA A 486 14.28 -6.87 -8.70
N GLN A 487 14.92 -6.02 -9.50
CA GLN A 487 14.62 -4.59 -9.56
C GLN A 487 14.22 -4.20 -10.98
N LEU A 488 13.36 -3.19 -11.09
CA LEU A 488 12.97 -2.66 -12.39
C LEU A 488 14.10 -1.77 -12.94
N VAL A 489 14.50 -2.00 -14.19
CA VAL A 489 15.56 -1.26 -14.88
C VAL A 489 15.06 -0.74 -16.24
N LYS A 490 15.42 0.49 -16.58
CA LYS A 490 15.17 1.09 -17.91
C LYS A 490 16.30 0.69 -18.86
N ILE A 491 15.96 0.06 -19.98
CA ILE A 491 16.89 -0.25 -21.09
C ILE A 491 16.28 0.32 -22.38
N GLY A 492 16.96 1.31 -22.98
CA GLY A 492 16.35 2.13 -24.03
C GLY A 492 15.12 2.84 -23.47
N ASN A 493 13.95 2.63 -24.08
CA ASN A 493 12.66 3.16 -23.61
C ASN A 493 11.74 2.10 -22.99
N LYS A 494 12.25 0.91 -22.68
CA LYS A 494 11.49 -0.20 -22.08
C LYS A 494 11.98 -0.48 -20.66
N TYR A 495 11.08 -0.97 -19.82
CA TYR A 495 11.37 -1.35 -18.44
C TYR A 495 11.23 -2.85 -18.25
N TYR A 496 12.23 -3.43 -17.58
CA TYR A 496 12.35 -4.87 -17.37
C TYR A 496 12.68 -5.15 -15.91
N TRP A 497 12.34 -6.33 -15.42
CA TRP A 497 12.94 -6.86 -14.20
C TRP A 497 14.35 -7.37 -14.50
N THR A 498 15.29 -7.07 -13.60
CA THR A 498 16.66 -7.62 -13.64
C THR A 498 17.09 -8.13 -12.27
N LEU A 499 17.94 -9.15 -12.25
CA LEU A 499 18.52 -9.77 -11.05
C LEU A 499 19.92 -9.23 -10.71
N GLU A 500 20.45 -8.34 -11.55
CA GLU A 500 21.78 -7.79 -11.41
C GLU A 500 21.81 -6.30 -11.75
N ALA A 501 22.82 -5.63 -11.22
CA ALA A 501 23.08 -4.27 -11.61
C ALA A 501 23.76 -4.27 -12.98
N LEU A 502 23.14 -3.60 -13.95
CA LEU A 502 23.63 -3.52 -15.33
C LEU A 502 24.68 -2.42 -15.51
N GLU A 503 24.63 -1.37 -14.68
CA GLU A 503 25.55 -0.25 -14.75
C GLU A 503 26.08 0.20 -13.39
N PRO A 504 27.27 0.81 -13.30
CA PRO A 504 28.28 0.96 -14.37
C PRO A 504 29.14 -0.30 -14.54
N LYS A 505 28.95 -1.33 -13.70
CA LYS A 505 29.64 -2.61 -13.81
C LYS A 505 28.57 -3.71 -13.92
N PRO A 506 28.37 -4.29 -15.12
CA PRO A 506 27.37 -5.33 -15.30
C PRO A 506 27.74 -6.60 -14.51
N ASN A 507 26.79 -7.53 -14.43
CA ASN A 507 26.95 -8.85 -13.83
C ASN A 507 27.22 -8.83 -12.31
N LYS A 508 26.70 -7.81 -11.60
CA LYS A 508 26.75 -7.73 -10.13
C LYS A 508 25.39 -8.01 -9.52
N GLU A 509 25.29 -9.14 -8.83
CA GLU A 509 24.09 -9.59 -8.13
C GLU A 509 23.45 -8.50 -7.27
N ILE A 510 22.16 -8.27 -7.50
CA ILE A 510 21.35 -7.48 -6.60
C ILE A 510 21.08 -8.30 -5.35
N ARG A 511 21.32 -7.69 -4.20
CA ARG A 511 21.02 -8.29 -2.89
C ARG A 511 20.19 -7.32 -2.08
N THR A 512 19.23 -7.88 -1.35
CA THR A 512 18.44 -7.12 -0.39
C THR A 512 19.38 -6.47 0.63
N ALA A 513 19.04 -5.26 1.07
CA ALA A 513 19.82 -4.56 2.09
C ALA A 513 19.93 -5.37 3.39
N ALA A 514 18.87 -6.13 3.73
CA ALA A 514 18.82 -7.03 4.86
C ALA A 514 19.86 -8.16 4.82
N SER A 515 20.02 -8.82 3.67
CA SER A 515 20.98 -9.93 3.53
C SER A 515 22.41 -9.55 3.92
N SER A 516 22.86 -8.35 3.55
CA SER A 516 24.17 -7.80 3.94
C SER A 516 24.36 -7.75 5.46
N THR A 517 23.31 -7.40 6.21
CA THR A 517 23.39 -7.31 7.67
C THR A 517 23.50 -8.69 8.33
N TYR A 518 22.82 -9.70 7.79
CA TYR A 518 22.89 -11.07 8.30
C TYR A 518 24.26 -11.70 8.07
N ILE A 519 24.83 -11.54 6.87
CA ILE A 519 26.12 -12.15 6.51
C ILE A 519 27.27 -11.61 7.37
N GLN A 520 27.21 -10.33 7.77
CA GLN A 520 28.31 -9.67 8.46
C GLN A 520 28.25 -9.74 10.00
N MET A 521 27.05 -9.89 10.59
CA MET A 521 26.89 -9.89 12.05
C MET A 521 27.76 -10.93 12.79
N PRO A 522 27.91 -12.19 12.31
CA PRO A 522 28.68 -13.19 13.03
C PRO A 522 30.14 -12.79 13.27
N TYR A 523 30.82 -12.26 12.24
CA TYR A 523 32.19 -11.76 12.37
C TYR A 523 32.28 -10.61 13.37
N THR A 524 31.31 -9.69 13.35
CA THR A 524 31.31 -8.52 14.24
C THR A 524 31.12 -8.91 15.71
N ASN A 525 30.35 -9.97 15.98
CA ASN A 525 30.16 -10.53 17.32
C ASN A 525 31.42 -11.24 17.82
N MET A 526 32.13 -11.94 16.95
CA MET A 526 33.42 -12.55 17.31
C MET A 526 34.45 -11.48 17.68
N GLU A 527 34.58 -10.41 16.88
CA GLU A 527 35.45 -9.27 17.22
C GLU A 527 35.13 -8.63 18.57
N LEU A 528 33.85 -8.55 18.98
CA LEU A 528 33.47 -8.05 20.30
C LEU A 528 34.00 -8.98 21.43
N GLY A 529 33.94 -10.29 21.23
CA GLY A 529 34.48 -11.29 22.15
C GLY A 529 36.00 -11.19 22.29
N TYR A 530 36.72 -11.02 21.18
CA TYR A 530 38.18 -10.82 21.19
C TYR A 530 38.58 -9.52 21.91
N SER A 531 37.83 -8.43 21.74
CA SER A 531 38.08 -7.17 22.44
C SER A 531 37.81 -7.24 23.95
N ALA A 532 36.90 -8.10 24.39
CA ALA A 532 36.61 -8.30 25.81
C ALA A 532 37.73 -9.04 26.56
N ILE A 533 38.39 -10.00 25.92
CA ILE A 533 39.47 -10.76 26.55
C ILE A 533 40.81 -10.03 26.52
N ASP A 534 41.15 -9.47 25.35
CA ASP A 534 42.41 -8.78 25.04
C ASP A 534 43.67 -9.51 25.56
N THR A 535 44.81 -8.80 25.67
CA THR A 535 46.01 -9.32 26.33
C THR A 535 45.97 -9.12 27.85
N LEU A 536 46.75 -9.90 28.59
CA LEU A 536 46.93 -9.73 30.04
C LEU A 536 47.28 -8.28 30.39
N ALA A 537 48.28 -7.70 29.71
CA ALA A 537 48.75 -6.34 29.96
C ALA A 537 47.66 -5.27 29.77
N LYS A 538 46.74 -5.44 28.81
CA LYS A 538 45.61 -4.52 28.59
C LYS A 538 44.44 -4.76 29.54
N ARG A 539 44.33 -5.98 30.09
CA ARG A 539 43.31 -6.32 31.09
C ARG A 539 43.71 -5.89 32.49
N ARG A 540 45.00 -5.97 32.83
CA ARG A 540 45.50 -5.86 34.21
C ARG A 540 46.61 -4.82 34.41
N GLY A 541 47.13 -4.20 33.35
CA GLY A 541 48.40 -3.48 33.44
C GLY A 541 49.60 -4.43 33.52
N SER A 542 50.79 -3.88 33.73
CA SER A 542 52.00 -4.65 34.02
C SER A 542 51.91 -5.27 35.41
N THR A 543 52.07 -6.60 35.47
CA THR A 543 52.04 -7.41 36.68
C THR A 543 53.43 -7.79 37.20
N VAL A 544 54.50 -7.17 36.67
CA VAL A 544 55.89 -7.42 37.14
C VAL A 544 56.02 -6.89 38.57
N ASN A 545 56.42 -7.78 39.49
CA ASN A 545 56.35 -7.66 40.95
C ASN A 545 54.92 -7.66 41.52
N PRO A 546 54.14 -8.76 41.40
CA PRO A 546 52.96 -8.91 42.24
C PRO A 546 53.44 -8.89 43.69
N GLN A 547 52.92 -7.97 44.51
CA GLN A 547 53.35 -7.86 45.90
C GLN A 547 53.23 -9.21 46.60
N ALA A 548 54.35 -9.72 47.13
CA ALA A 548 54.44 -11.03 47.75
C ALA A 548 53.51 -11.22 48.98
N SER A 549 52.83 -10.15 49.43
CA SER A 549 51.94 -10.13 50.60
C SER A 549 50.46 -9.94 50.29
N ALA A 550 50.06 -9.53 49.07
CA ALA A 550 48.65 -9.30 48.76
C ALA A 550 47.92 -10.62 48.53
N GLN A 551 46.78 -10.82 49.18
CA GLN A 551 45.95 -12.03 49.01
C GLN A 551 44.75 -11.79 48.11
N ASN A 552 44.32 -10.53 47.97
CA ASN A 552 43.14 -10.17 47.20
C ASN A 552 43.39 -8.91 46.35
N GLY A 553 42.58 -8.74 45.32
CA GLY A 553 42.65 -7.59 44.43
C GLY A 553 41.36 -7.37 43.67
N VAL A 554 41.11 -6.13 43.30
CA VAL A 554 39.98 -5.72 42.45
C VAL A 554 40.50 -4.83 41.35
N TRP A 555 39.92 -4.96 40.15
CA TRP A 555 40.28 -4.14 39.02
C TRP A 555 39.06 -3.80 38.18
N GLY A 556 39.17 -2.71 37.42
CA GLY A 556 38.16 -2.30 36.47
C GLY A 556 38.79 -1.60 35.29
N ARG A 557 38.22 -1.79 34.10
CA ARG A 557 38.65 -1.10 32.88
C ARG A 557 37.50 -0.73 31.97
N VAL A 558 37.75 0.28 31.14
CA VAL A 558 36.90 0.69 30.03
C VAL A 558 37.69 0.66 28.73
N VAL A 559 37.06 0.22 27.64
CA VAL A 559 37.69 0.14 26.32
C VAL A 559 36.75 0.72 25.27
N SER A 560 37.29 1.55 24.37
CA SER A 560 36.63 2.04 23.17
C SER A 560 37.43 1.58 21.96
N LYS A 561 36.77 0.94 20.98
CA LYS A 561 37.41 0.43 19.77
C LYS A 561 36.61 0.78 18.53
N TYR A 562 37.23 1.48 17.59
CA TYR A 562 36.73 1.63 16.24
C TYR A 562 37.41 0.62 15.34
N LEU A 563 36.63 -0.11 14.53
CA LEU A 563 37.13 -1.01 13.50
C LEU A 563 36.44 -0.72 12.17
N LYS A 564 37.23 -0.56 11.12
CA LYS A 564 36.77 -0.55 9.72
C LYS A 564 37.38 -1.76 9.01
N VAL A 565 36.53 -2.56 8.38
CA VAL A 565 36.97 -3.64 7.49
C VAL A 565 36.29 -3.57 6.13
N GLU A 566 37.03 -3.95 5.10
CA GLU A 566 36.53 -4.09 3.74
C GLU A 566 36.70 -5.54 3.29
N GLY A 567 35.57 -6.18 2.95
CA GLY A 567 35.55 -7.58 2.56
C GLY A 567 36.15 -7.82 1.18
N LYS A 568 36.64 -9.03 0.96
CA LYS A 568 37.23 -9.45 -0.32
C LYS A 568 36.22 -9.35 -1.46
N ASN A 569 34.98 -9.79 -1.25
CA ASN A 569 33.99 -9.95 -2.31
C ASN A 569 33.11 -8.72 -2.50
N ARG A 570 32.38 -8.25 -1.48
CA ARG A 570 31.51 -7.06 -1.62
C ARG A 570 31.11 -6.36 -0.32
N LEU A 571 31.09 -7.04 0.81
CA LEU A 571 30.51 -6.54 2.05
C LEU A 571 31.55 -5.89 2.94
N ASN A 572 31.26 -4.67 3.39
CA ASN A 572 32.13 -3.89 4.26
C ASN A 572 31.33 -3.45 5.49
N HIS A 573 32.02 -3.28 6.62
CA HIS A 573 31.39 -2.68 7.80
C HIS A 573 32.36 -1.81 8.59
N ARG A 574 31.74 -0.91 9.35
CA ARG A 574 32.39 -0.11 10.40
C ARG A 574 31.69 -0.41 11.71
N GLN A 575 32.47 -0.54 12.78
CA GLN A 575 31.95 -0.82 14.10
C GLN A 575 32.61 0.05 15.17
N ASN A 576 31.81 0.47 16.15
CA ASN A 576 32.26 1.17 17.35
C ASN A 576 31.86 0.34 18.56
N GLN A 577 32.85 -0.17 19.27
CA GLN A 577 32.70 -1.01 20.44
C GLN A 577 33.04 -0.22 21.70
N TYR A 578 32.23 -0.43 22.74
CA TYR A 578 32.43 0.14 24.07
C TYR A 578 32.27 -0.98 25.08
N LEU A 579 33.29 -1.18 25.92
CA LEU A 579 33.32 -2.24 26.93
C LEU A 579 33.59 -1.62 28.29
N ALA A 580 32.87 -2.08 29.30
CA ALA A 580 33.21 -1.87 30.70
C ALA A 580 33.38 -3.24 31.35
N GLN A 581 34.49 -3.44 32.05
CA GLN A 581 34.84 -4.71 32.68
C GLN A 581 35.27 -4.48 34.12
N ILE A 582 34.83 -5.37 35.00
CA ILE A 582 35.20 -5.38 36.42
C ILE A 582 35.61 -6.80 36.80
N GLY A 583 36.64 -6.93 37.63
CA GLY A 583 37.12 -8.23 38.07
C GLY A 583 37.69 -8.21 39.48
N VAL A 584 37.73 -9.38 40.07
CA VAL A 584 38.25 -9.63 41.42
C VAL A 584 39.21 -10.81 41.36
N ASP A 585 40.29 -10.72 42.12
CA ASP A 585 41.20 -11.81 42.40
C ASP A 585 40.64 -12.59 43.60
N LEU A 586 40.38 -13.87 43.42
CA LEU A 586 39.85 -14.77 44.45
C LEU A 586 40.96 -15.43 45.26
N ASP A 587 42.11 -15.65 44.64
CA ASP A 587 43.29 -16.26 45.25
C ASP A 587 44.55 -15.67 44.62
N ILE A 588 45.43 -15.13 45.45
CA ILE A 588 46.79 -14.74 45.08
C ILE A 588 47.73 -15.47 46.05
N ASN A 589 48.47 -16.44 45.52
CA ASN A 589 49.33 -17.29 46.33
C ASN A 589 50.74 -17.33 45.75
N THR A 590 51.73 -17.06 46.59
CA THR A 590 53.15 -17.12 46.22
C THR A 590 53.82 -18.25 46.99
N GLN A 591 54.26 -19.28 46.27
CA GLN A 591 54.98 -20.44 46.82
C GLN A 591 56.18 -20.76 45.94
N ASP A 592 57.33 -21.07 46.54
CA ASP A 592 58.59 -21.36 45.84
C ASP A 592 58.92 -20.32 44.74
N SER A 593 58.58 -19.06 45.03
CA SER A 593 58.73 -17.92 44.12
C SER A 593 58.01 -18.03 42.77
N VAL A 594 56.92 -18.80 42.75
CA VAL A 594 55.90 -18.79 41.72
C VAL A 594 54.66 -18.13 42.32
N THR A 595 54.18 -17.06 41.68
CA THR A 595 52.93 -16.41 42.06
C THR A 595 51.81 -16.91 41.15
N LYS A 596 50.75 -17.45 41.75
CA LYS A 596 49.52 -17.86 41.06
C LYS A 596 48.41 -16.90 41.42
N GLN A 597 47.68 -16.45 40.41
CA GLN A 597 46.61 -15.49 40.55
C GLN A 597 45.36 -16.01 39.85
N THR A 598 44.32 -16.31 40.63
CA THR A 598 43.04 -16.81 40.12
C THR A 598 41.97 -15.77 40.39
N GLY A 599 41.13 -15.49 39.39
CA GLY A 599 40.03 -14.56 39.59
C GLY A 599 38.96 -14.62 38.53
N ILE A 600 37.91 -13.84 38.75
CA ILE A 600 36.74 -13.77 37.88
C ILE A 600 36.48 -12.33 37.44
N TYR A 601 35.79 -12.17 36.31
CA TYR A 601 35.36 -10.86 35.83
C TYR A 601 34.00 -10.91 35.14
N ALA A 602 33.37 -9.75 35.08
CA ALA A 602 32.18 -9.50 34.26
C ALA A 602 32.45 -8.35 33.28
N THR A 603 31.96 -8.49 32.05
CA THR A 603 32.09 -7.49 30.99
C THR A 603 30.72 -7.12 30.45
N PHE A 604 30.44 -5.81 30.38
CA PHE A 604 29.29 -5.24 29.70
C PHE A 604 29.77 -4.58 28.41
N GLY A 605 29.28 -5.06 27.28
CA GLY A 605 29.68 -4.60 25.96
C GLY A 605 28.53 -4.02 25.15
N TYR A 606 28.84 -2.98 24.38
CA TYR A 606 27.95 -2.40 23.39
C TYR A 606 28.70 -2.19 22.07
N ASN A 607 28.11 -2.64 20.97
CA ASN A 607 28.66 -2.46 19.63
C ASN A 607 27.64 -1.74 18.74
N HIS A 608 28.07 -0.73 17.99
CA HIS A 608 27.27 -0.07 16.97
C HIS A 608 27.88 -0.28 15.58
N LEU A 609 27.07 -0.80 14.67
CA LEU A 609 27.50 -1.28 13.35
C LEU A 609 26.87 -0.48 12.23
N ASN A 610 27.66 -0.17 11.20
CA ASN A 610 27.19 0.35 9.92
C ASN A 610 27.65 -0.60 8.80
N PHE A 611 26.69 -1.23 8.14
CA PHE A 611 26.92 -2.19 7.06
C PHE A 611 26.84 -1.51 5.70
N SER A 612 27.64 -1.99 4.77
CA SER A 612 27.67 -1.52 3.39
C SER A 612 27.99 -2.64 2.41
N ASP A 613 27.55 -2.44 1.17
CA ASP A 613 27.78 -3.36 0.06
C ASP A 613 28.31 -2.56 -1.14
N ARG A 614 29.49 -2.92 -1.63
CA ARG A 614 30.14 -2.26 -2.78
C ARG A 614 29.25 -2.24 -4.02
N PHE A 615 28.37 -3.23 -4.16
CA PHE A 615 27.47 -3.40 -5.31
C PHE A 615 26.00 -3.19 -4.94
N ARG A 616 25.70 -2.41 -3.88
CA ARG A 616 24.32 -1.99 -3.62
C ARG A 616 23.74 -1.34 -4.88
N ALA A 617 22.59 -1.83 -5.30
CA ALA A 617 21.87 -1.36 -6.47
C ALA A 617 20.48 -0.82 -6.10
N GLU A 618 20.06 0.21 -6.84
CA GLU A 618 18.70 0.70 -6.87
C GLU A 618 18.30 0.86 -8.34
N ASN A 619 17.12 0.38 -8.71
CA ASN A 619 16.60 0.40 -10.09
C ASN A 619 17.55 -0.27 -11.10
N GLY A 620 18.16 -1.40 -10.72
CA GLY A 620 19.08 -2.15 -11.58
C GLY A 620 20.43 -1.47 -11.82
N ARG A 621 20.79 -0.45 -11.02
CA ARG A 621 22.04 0.30 -11.17
C ARG A 621 22.78 0.41 -9.86
N ILE A 622 24.09 0.25 -9.87
CA ILE A 622 24.94 0.40 -8.69
C ILE A 622 24.94 1.88 -8.28
N VAL A 623 24.44 2.16 -7.08
CA VAL A 623 24.35 3.52 -6.53
C VAL A 623 25.63 3.91 -5.79
N SER A 624 25.89 5.22 -5.66
CA SER A 624 27.05 5.74 -4.91
C SER A 624 26.93 5.46 -3.40
N ASP A 625 25.72 5.58 -2.85
CA ASP A 625 25.44 5.21 -1.47
C ASP A 625 25.50 3.69 -1.28
N LYS A 626 26.52 3.24 -0.55
CA LYS A 626 26.75 1.81 -0.28
C LYS A 626 26.07 1.31 0.99
N HIS A 627 25.39 2.19 1.74
CA HIS A 627 24.82 1.83 3.04
C HIS A 627 23.67 0.82 2.88
N THR A 628 23.77 -0.29 3.61
CA THR A 628 22.76 -1.37 3.60
C THR A 628 21.98 -1.46 4.90
N GLY A 629 22.49 -0.87 5.98
CA GLY A 629 21.78 -0.83 7.25
C GLY A 629 22.70 -0.67 8.44
N LYS A 630 22.09 -0.70 9.61
CA LYS A 630 22.77 -0.59 10.91
C LYS A 630 22.57 -1.85 11.72
N GLY A 631 23.50 -2.10 12.63
CA GLY A 631 23.41 -3.16 13.61
C GLY A 631 23.70 -2.65 15.01
N LYS A 632 23.23 -3.37 16.01
CA LYS A 632 23.65 -3.18 17.41
C LYS A 632 23.84 -4.53 18.07
N THR A 633 24.86 -4.63 18.91
CA THR A 633 25.07 -5.80 19.79
C THR A 633 25.19 -5.32 21.21
N LYS A 634 24.43 -5.92 22.12
CA LYS A 634 24.63 -5.80 23.57
C LYS A 634 25.19 -7.11 24.09
N ALA A 635 26.25 -7.05 24.88
CA ALA A 635 26.93 -8.23 25.40
C ALA A 635 27.00 -8.19 26.93
N GLY A 636 26.69 -9.31 27.56
CA GLY A 636 27.02 -9.60 28.96
C GLY A 636 27.92 -10.83 28.98
N LEU A 637 29.18 -10.67 29.38
CA LEU A 637 30.18 -11.72 29.38
C LEU A 637 30.68 -11.96 30.80
N PHE A 638 30.99 -13.21 31.12
CA PHE A 638 31.59 -13.63 32.37
C PHE A 638 32.86 -14.42 32.06
N GLY A 639 33.95 -14.16 32.78
CA GLY A 639 35.20 -14.85 32.57
C GLY A 639 35.88 -15.25 33.87
N LEU A 640 36.70 -16.29 33.75
CA LEU A 640 37.60 -16.84 34.75
C LEU A 640 39.01 -16.76 34.19
N TYR A 641 39.97 -16.33 35.00
CA TYR A 641 41.37 -16.32 34.64
C TYR A 641 42.23 -16.99 35.70
N HIS A 642 43.33 -17.56 35.23
CA HIS A 642 44.40 -18.12 36.05
C HIS A 642 45.73 -17.71 35.44
N SER A 643 46.46 -16.83 36.12
CA SER A 643 47.75 -16.31 35.68
C SER A 643 48.85 -16.85 36.59
N ILE A 644 49.95 -17.34 36.01
CA ILE A 644 51.12 -17.88 36.71
C ILE A 644 52.31 -17.01 36.35
N PHE A 645 53.05 -16.55 37.36
CA PHE A 645 54.25 -15.74 37.22
C PHE A 645 55.44 -16.46 37.87
N TRP A 646 56.55 -16.59 37.15
CA TRP A 646 57.79 -17.23 37.63
C TRP A 646 58.87 -16.21 37.98
N GLN A 647 59.88 -16.62 38.77
CA GLN A 647 61.03 -15.79 39.15
C GLN A 647 61.77 -15.15 37.98
N ASN A 648 61.87 -15.84 36.85
CA ASN A 648 62.54 -15.36 35.64
C ASN A 648 61.68 -14.37 34.83
N GLU A 649 60.64 -13.79 35.44
CA GLU A 649 59.66 -12.90 34.83
C GLU A 649 58.97 -13.50 33.59
N SER A 650 58.87 -14.82 33.55
CA SER A 650 57.96 -15.50 32.62
C SER A 650 56.54 -15.51 33.19
N TYR A 651 55.56 -15.53 32.30
CA TYR A 651 54.17 -15.72 32.70
C TYR A 651 53.39 -16.61 31.74
N LEU A 652 52.31 -17.17 32.29
CA LEU A 652 51.26 -17.90 31.58
C LEU A 652 49.92 -17.35 32.04
N ASP A 653 49.12 -16.82 31.13
CA ASP A 653 47.75 -16.37 31.37
C ASP A 653 46.77 -17.33 30.68
N LEU A 654 45.90 -17.95 31.47
CA LEU A 654 44.81 -18.78 30.98
C LEU A 654 43.49 -18.08 31.28
N VAL A 655 42.64 -17.93 30.26
CA VAL A 655 41.36 -17.25 30.43
C VAL A 655 40.26 -18.00 29.70
N GLY A 656 39.17 -18.28 30.40
CA GLY A 656 37.92 -18.78 29.83
C GLY A 656 36.82 -17.74 29.96
N GLN A 657 36.02 -17.56 28.92
CA GLN A 657 34.93 -16.59 28.88
C GLN A 657 33.69 -17.19 28.24
N VAL A 658 32.54 -16.94 28.85
CA VAL A 658 31.22 -17.25 28.27
C VAL A 658 30.37 -15.99 28.26
N GLY A 659 29.39 -15.90 27.39
CA GLY A 659 28.54 -14.72 27.39
C GLY A 659 27.31 -14.81 26.52
N TYR A 660 26.41 -13.90 26.80
CA TYR A 660 25.16 -13.69 26.11
C TYR A 660 25.25 -12.44 25.23
N LEU A 661 24.78 -12.55 23.99
CA LEU A 661 24.75 -11.45 23.03
C LEU A 661 23.30 -11.23 22.60
N ARG A 662 22.87 -9.97 22.58
CA ARG A 662 21.60 -9.56 21.96
C ARG A 662 21.89 -8.68 20.77
N ASN A 663 21.62 -9.20 19.58
CA ASN A 663 21.80 -8.51 18.32
C ASN A 663 20.49 -7.84 17.87
N GLU A 664 20.63 -6.68 17.23
CA GLU A 664 19.55 -5.93 16.63
C GLU A 664 19.94 -5.54 15.20
N TYR A 665 19.16 -6.02 14.24
CA TYR A 665 19.31 -5.77 12.82
C TYR A 665 18.38 -4.64 12.39
N ARG A 666 18.92 -3.59 11.79
CA ARG A 666 18.16 -2.46 11.25
C ARG A 666 18.55 -2.24 9.79
N PRO A 667 18.07 -3.10 8.86
CA PRO A 667 18.37 -2.92 7.46
C PRO A 667 17.80 -1.60 6.94
N ARG A 668 18.40 -1.04 5.88
CA ARG A 668 17.93 0.20 5.25
C ARG A 668 16.49 0.04 4.72
N GLU A 669 16.19 -1.16 4.26
CA GLU A 669 14.89 -1.58 3.75
C GLU A 669 14.51 -2.89 4.43
N GLY A 670 13.26 -3.01 4.89
CA GLY A 670 12.77 -4.17 5.63
C GLY A 670 12.53 -3.88 7.12
N SER A 671 12.15 -4.92 7.84
CA SER A 671 11.77 -4.83 9.24
C SER A 671 12.99 -4.91 10.16
N LYS A 672 12.89 -4.27 11.32
CA LYS A 672 13.86 -4.47 12.40
C LYS A 672 13.69 -5.88 12.98
N LEU A 673 14.80 -6.58 13.20
CA LEU A 673 14.83 -7.91 13.83
C LEU A 673 15.78 -7.92 15.01
N SER A 674 15.57 -8.85 15.94
CA SER A 674 16.48 -9.09 17.06
C SER A 674 16.75 -10.58 17.25
N GLN A 675 17.93 -10.88 17.77
CA GLN A 675 18.45 -12.24 17.94
C GLN A 675 19.18 -12.32 19.28
N ASP A 676 19.10 -13.47 19.93
CA ASP A 676 19.68 -13.74 21.24
C ASP A 676 20.60 -14.96 21.18
N ASP A 677 21.87 -14.77 21.51
CA ASP A 677 22.97 -15.63 21.09
C ASP A 677 23.96 -15.89 22.23
N MET A 678 24.85 -16.87 22.04
CA MET A 678 25.85 -17.24 23.04
C MET A 678 27.25 -17.35 22.44
N THR A 679 28.24 -16.85 23.19
CA THR A 679 29.66 -16.97 22.84
C THR A 679 30.42 -17.67 23.95
N THR A 680 31.39 -18.50 23.56
CA THR A 680 32.37 -19.12 24.46
C THR A 680 33.76 -18.92 23.88
N LEU A 681 34.75 -18.67 24.72
CA LEU A 681 36.08 -18.29 24.28
C LEU A 681 37.11 -18.75 25.31
N ILE A 682 38.23 -19.28 24.83
CA ILE A 682 39.39 -19.65 25.65
C ILE A 682 40.63 -18.98 25.07
N SER A 683 41.49 -18.44 25.93
CA SER A 683 42.76 -17.83 25.56
C SER A 683 43.90 -18.36 26.40
N THR A 684 45.06 -18.48 25.78
CA THR A 684 46.33 -18.79 26.40
C THR A 684 47.36 -17.78 25.93
N GLU A 685 47.97 -17.04 26.85
CA GLU A 685 49.04 -16.09 26.58
C GLU A 685 50.29 -16.48 27.38
N ILE A 686 51.45 -16.39 26.75
CA ILE A 686 52.73 -16.57 27.42
C ILE A 686 53.68 -15.45 27.02
N GLY A 687 54.54 -15.04 27.94
CA GLY A 687 55.61 -14.08 27.68
C GLY A 687 56.73 -14.22 28.68
N GLN A 688 57.87 -13.59 28.38
CA GLN A 688 59.04 -13.56 29.25
C GLN A 688 59.75 -12.22 29.15
N THR A 689 60.01 -11.58 30.27
CA THR A 689 60.73 -10.30 30.31
C THR A 689 62.25 -10.53 30.33
N PHE A 690 62.98 -9.80 29.48
CA PHE A 690 64.44 -9.77 29.41
C PHE A 690 64.94 -8.36 29.72
N HIS A 691 65.69 -8.20 30.81
CA HIS A 691 66.28 -6.91 31.18
C HIS A 691 67.44 -6.56 30.27
N LEU A 692 67.37 -5.37 29.65
CA LEU A 692 68.43 -4.81 28.81
C LEU A 692 69.39 -3.96 29.65
N ASN A 693 68.86 -3.28 30.67
CA ASN A 693 69.57 -2.54 31.72
C ASN A 693 68.63 -2.33 32.92
N GLU A 694 68.99 -1.47 33.87
CA GLU A 694 68.19 -1.21 35.09
C GLU A 694 66.76 -0.72 34.81
N ASN A 695 66.54 0.04 33.73
CA ASN A 695 65.24 0.67 33.45
C ASN A 695 64.53 0.10 32.22
N TRP A 696 65.25 -0.53 31.29
CA TRP A 696 64.71 -1.03 30.03
C TRP A 696 64.63 -2.55 30.00
N SER A 697 63.50 -3.08 29.56
CA SER A 697 63.29 -4.51 29.32
C SER A 697 62.56 -4.76 28.01
N LEU A 698 62.80 -5.93 27.43
CA LEU A 698 62.09 -6.44 26.26
C LEU A 698 61.30 -7.69 26.65
N GLU A 699 60.03 -7.74 26.29
CA GLU A 699 59.15 -8.87 26.58
C GLU A 699 58.54 -9.42 25.29
N PRO A 700 59.09 -10.48 24.69
CA PRO A 700 58.38 -11.27 23.68
C PRO A 700 57.15 -11.94 24.28
N GLN A 701 56.09 -12.01 23.48
CA GLN A 701 54.79 -12.53 23.89
C GLN A 701 54.13 -13.29 22.75
N THR A 702 53.36 -14.33 23.08
CA THR A 702 52.51 -15.03 22.12
C THR A 702 51.17 -15.37 22.76
N GLN A 703 50.12 -15.37 21.96
CA GLN A 703 48.76 -15.66 22.41
C GLN A 703 48.02 -16.51 21.40
N LEU A 704 47.21 -17.44 21.89
CA LEU A 704 46.28 -18.21 21.07
C LEU A 704 44.88 -18.14 21.68
N ILE A 705 43.90 -17.81 20.85
CA ILE A 705 42.51 -17.63 21.25
C ILE A 705 41.62 -18.51 20.38
N TYR A 706 40.82 -19.36 21.01
CA TYR A 706 39.75 -20.10 20.36
C TYR A 706 38.40 -19.54 20.80
N GLN A 707 37.53 -19.23 19.84
CA GLN A 707 36.19 -18.74 20.11
C GLN A 707 35.15 -19.58 19.37
N HIS A 708 34.06 -19.92 20.05
CA HIS A 708 32.88 -20.54 19.48
C HIS A 708 31.67 -19.63 19.71
N LEU A 709 30.93 -19.34 18.63
CA LEU A 709 29.77 -18.46 18.64
C LEU A 709 28.55 -19.22 18.11
N TYR A 710 27.54 -19.37 18.95
CA TYR A 710 26.23 -19.93 18.62
C TYR A 710 25.26 -18.78 18.40
N LEU A 711 24.70 -18.72 17.19
CA LEU A 711 23.70 -17.74 16.78
C LEU A 711 22.39 -18.47 16.51
N LYS A 712 21.27 -18.02 17.09
CA LYS A 712 19.95 -18.63 16.84
C LYS A 712 19.46 -18.30 15.43
N ASP A 713 18.79 -19.22 14.77
CA ASP A 713 18.22 -18.93 13.45
C ASP A 713 17.17 -17.81 13.52
N LEU A 714 17.04 -17.05 12.44
CA LEU A 714 16.08 -15.95 12.31
C LEU A 714 15.11 -16.22 11.17
N TYR A 715 13.91 -15.66 11.30
CA TYR A 715 12.92 -15.65 10.22
C TYR A 715 12.60 -14.20 9.87
N ASP A 716 12.86 -13.81 8.62
CA ASP A 716 12.47 -12.51 8.06
C ASP A 716 11.41 -12.72 6.99
N LYS A 717 10.16 -12.34 7.29
CA LYS A 717 8.98 -12.62 6.45
C LYS A 717 8.85 -14.12 6.14
N HIS A 718 9.19 -14.54 4.91
CA HIS A 718 9.15 -15.92 4.44
C HIS A 718 10.54 -16.56 4.29
N LEU A 719 11.61 -15.84 4.65
CA LEU A 719 12.99 -16.31 4.53
C LEU A 719 13.50 -16.84 5.87
N ASN A 720 13.96 -18.09 5.86
CA ASN A 720 14.73 -18.67 6.97
C ASN A 720 16.20 -18.27 6.84
N ILE A 721 16.80 -17.75 7.91
CA ILE A 721 18.21 -17.37 7.98
C ILE A 721 18.91 -18.26 9.01
N GLN A 722 19.78 -19.14 8.53
CA GLN A 722 20.56 -20.05 9.36
C GLN A 722 22.01 -19.58 9.43
N PHE A 723 22.49 -19.28 10.63
CA PHE A 723 23.81 -18.69 10.80
C PHE A 723 24.92 -19.73 10.88
N HIS A 724 24.58 -20.99 11.20
CA HIS A 724 25.51 -22.05 11.58
C HIS A 724 26.42 -21.68 12.76
N ASN A 725 26.84 -22.66 13.56
CA ASN A 725 27.77 -22.36 14.66
C ASN A 725 29.12 -21.90 14.10
N GLN A 726 29.53 -20.69 14.47
CA GLN A 726 30.78 -20.08 14.03
C GLN A 726 31.91 -20.47 14.96
N SER A 727 33.12 -20.53 14.42
CA SER A 727 34.32 -20.81 15.23
C SER A 727 35.51 -20.07 14.66
N GLY A 728 36.36 -19.56 15.55
CA GLY A 728 37.55 -18.81 15.21
C GLY A 728 38.75 -19.29 16.00
N LEU A 729 39.91 -19.22 15.36
CA LEU A 729 41.22 -19.44 15.98
C LEU A 729 42.09 -18.25 15.62
N ARG A 730 42.45 -17.44 16.62
CA ARG A 730 43.23 -16.20 16.47
C ARG A 730 44.55 -16.35 17.21
N GLY A 731 45.65 -16.15 16.51
CA GLY A 731 47.00 -16.11 17.09
C GLY A 731 47.55 -14.69 17.15
N ARG A 732 48.43 -14.45 18.11
CA ARG A 732 49.25 -13.24 18.24
C ARG A 732 50.70 -13.64 18.43
N LEU A 733 51.59 -12.97 17.72
CA LEU A 733 53.01 -12.92 18.05
C LEU A 733 53.40 -11.45 18.26
N GLY A 734 54.00 -11.12 19.39
CA GLY A 734 54.32 -9.73 19.70
C GLY A 734 55.52 -9.55 20.61
N SER A 735 55.85 -8.28 20.83
CA SER A 735 56.90 -7.87 21.75
C SER A 735 56.52 -6.54 22.42
N SER A 736 56.99 -6.34 23.65
CA SER A 736 56.84 -5.10 24.40
C SER A 736 58.22 -4.58 24.83
N LEU A 737 58.56 -3.36 24.42
CA LEU A 737 59.72 -2.65 24.94
C LEU A 737 59.26 -1.75 26.10
N ASN A 738 59.69 -2.07 27.31
CA ASN A 738 59.23 -1.41 28.53
C ASN A 738 60.34 -0.55 29.13
N PHE A 739 60.01 0.69 29.48
CA PHE A 739 60.79 1.56 30.35
C PHE A 739 60.10 1.66 31.70
N ARG A 740 60.82 1.35 32.77
CA ARG A 740 60.31 1.33 34.15
C ARG A 740 61.14 2.24 35.05
N ASN A 741 60.44 2.95 35.92
CA ASN A 741 60.96 3.65 37.10
C ASN A 741 60.09 3.28 38.31
N GLU A 742 60.42 3.73 39.52
CA GLU A 742 59.70 3.38 40.76
C GLU A 742 58.18 3.61 40.68
N ALA A 743 57.74 4.73 40.10
CA ALA A 743 56.32 5.09 40.02
C ALA A 743 55.65 4.84 38.66
N TYR A 744 56.42 4.68 37.57
CA TYR A 744 55.90 4.72 36.21
C TYR A 744 56.41 3.59 35.33
N LEU A 745 55.55 3.12 34.42
CA LEU A 745 55.91 2.23 33.32
C LEU A 745 55.38 2.79 32.00
N PHE A 746 56.24 2.78 31.00
CA PHE A 746 55.90 3.07 29.60
C PHE A 746 56.27 1.86 28.76
N ALA A 747 55.36 1.43 27.89
CA ALA A 747 55.56 0.26 27.03
C ALA A 747 55.20 0.59 25.58
N LEU A 748 56.10 0.25 24.65
CA LEU A 748 55.84 0.22 23.22
C LEU A 748 55.63 -1.23 22.79
N THR A 749 54.43 -1.54 22.30
CA THR A 749 54.05 -2.88 21.89
C THR A 749 53.94 -2.98 20.37
N THR A 750 54.42 -4.09 19.83
CA THR A 750 54.30 -4.44 18.42
C THR A 750 53.79 -5.88 18.31
N ASN A 751 52.70 -6.08 17.58
CA ASN A 751 52.00 -7.36 17.48
C ASN A 751 51.68 -7.66 16.03
N VAL A 752 51.81 -8.92 15.64
CA VAL A 752 51.21 -9.48 14.43
C VAL A 752 50.10 -10.42 14.87
N TRP A 753 48.89 -10.12 14.43
CA TRP A 753 47.72 -10.95 14.67
C TRP A 753 47.37 -11.75 13.42
N HIS A 754 46.89 -12.98 13.61
CA HIS A 754 46.46 -13.83 12.53
C HIS A 754 45.21 -14.65 12.87
N ASP A 755 44.19 -14.59 12.02
CA ASP A 755 43.03 -15.49 12.03
C ASP A 755 43.28 -16.70 11.14
N PHE A 756 43.35 -17.89 11.74
CA PHE A 756 43.64 -19.16 11.05
C PHE A 756 42.39 -19.78 10.40
N LEU A 757 41.20 -19.48 10.92
CA LEU A 757 39.94 -20.01 10.40
C LEU A 757 39.19 -18.94 9.61
N HIS A 758 38.49 -19.38 8.56
CA HIS A 758 37.55 -18.53 7.83
C HIS A 758 36.17 -18.61 8.48
N ASN A 759 35.37 -17.55 8.35
CA ASN A 759 33.98 -17.56 8.77
C ASN A 759 33.18 -18.63 8.01
N LYS A 760 32.21 -19.28 8.66
CA LYS A 760 31.28 -20.16 7.96
C LYS A 760 30.24 -19.36 7.20
N SER A 761 29.59 -19.98 6.22
CA SER A 761 28.49 -19.35 5.49
C SER A 761 27.26 -19.12 6.38
N VAL A 762 26.52 -18.06 6.07
CA VAL A 762 25.15 -17.83 6.53
C VAL A 762 24.23 -18.26 5.39
N LYS A 763 23.31 -19.18 5.67
CA LYS A 763 22.31 -19.64 4.71
C LYS A 763 21.09 -18.73 4.79
N ILE A 764 20.70 -18.14 3.67
CA ILE A 764 19.52 -17.29 3.55
C ILE A 764 18.60 -17.95 2.52
N GLY A 765 17.44 -18.41 2.98
CA GLY A 765 16.57 -19.28 2.19
C GLY A 765 17.32 -20.57 1.79
N ASN A 766 17.51 -20.77 0.49
CA ASN A 766 18.13 -21.98 -0.06
C ASN A 766 19.60 -21.78 -0.48
N ARG A 767 20.22 -20.63 -0.19
CA ARG A 767 21.59 -20.29 -0.65
C ARG A 767 22.52 -19.94 0.51
N ASP A 768 23.77 -20.38 0.40
CA ASP A 768 24.85 -20.08 1.32
C ASP A 768 25.63 -18.83 0.89
N TYR A 769 25.85 -17.93 1.84
CA TYR A 769 26.58 -16.68 1.63
C TYR A 769 27.75 -16.57 2.60
N ARG A 770 28.93 -16.22 2.10
CA ARG A 770 30.14 -15.96 2.90
C ARG A 770 30.82 -14.67 2.46
N GLU A 771 31.41 -13.96 3.41
CA GLU A 771 32.36 -12.88 3.16
C GLU A 771 33.69 -13.18 3.87
N ASP A 772 34.79 -12.83 3.21
CA ASP A 772 36.15 -13.03 3.72
C ASP A 772 36.78 -11.67 4.04
N TYR A 773 37.37 -11.53 5.23
CA TYR A 773 38.04 -10.31 5.70
C TYR A 773 39.56 -10.50 5.83
N ALA A 774 40.28 -9.42 6.16
CA ALA A 774 41.72 -9.46 6.37
C ALA A 774 42.08 -10.40 7.53
N GLN A 775 42.87 -11.43 7.25
CA GLN A 775 43.28 -12.43 8.23
C GLN A 775 44.57 -12.10 8.98
N THR A 776 45.38 -11.17 8.48
CA THR A 776 46.67 -10.84 9.11
C THR A 776 46.84 -9.33 9.17
N TRP A 777 47.15 -8.80 10.35
CA TRP A 777 47.35 -7.38 10.57
C TRP A 777 48.45 -7.12 11.59
N LEU A 778 49.09 -5.96 11.43
CA LEU A 778 50.02 -5.38 12.39
C LEU A 778 49.23 -4.54 13.40
N ASP A 779 49.62 -4.59 14.66
CA ASP A 779 49.10 -3.80 15.77
C ASP A 779 50.28 -3.16 16.49
N VAL A 780 50.29 -1.83 16.58
CA VAL A 780 51.30 -1.05 17.30
C VAL A 780 50.60 -0.23 18.36
N GLY A 781 51.10 -0.28 19.59
CA GLY A 781 50.47 0.42 20.70
C GLY A 781 51.44 0.98 21.72
N LEU A 782 50.94 1.98 22.45
CA LEU A 782 51.60 2.59 23.60
C LEU A 782 50.78 2.28 24.85
N GLN A 783 51.46 1.90 25.92
CA GLN A 783 50.86 1.66 27.23
C GLN A 783 51.59 2.46 28.30
N PHE A 784 50.82 3.01 29.23
CA PHE A 784 51.29 3.76 30.38
C PHE A 784 50.68 3.16 31.65
N GLN A 785 51.47 3.09 32.72
CA GLN A 785 51.00 2.74 34.04
C GLN A 785 51.64 3.64 35.10
N TRP A 786 50.84 4.02 36.08
CA TRP A 786 51.22 4.80 37.24
C TRP A 786 50.82 4.06 38.51
N ASN A 787 51.81 3.74 39.35
CA ASN A 787 51.58 3.20 40.68
C ASN A 787 51.42 4.37 41.64
N ALA A 788 50.17 4.76 41.91
CA ALA A 788 49.85 5.90 42.76
C ALA A 788 50.19 5.64 44.23
N THR A 789 50.03 4.39 44.68
CA THR A 789 50.48 3.90 45.98
C THR A 789 51.00 2.47 45.83
N ASN A 790 51.48 1.87 46.91
CA ASN A 790 51.82 0.44 46.94
C ASN A 790 50.64 -0.48 46.60
N ASN A 791 49.40 -0.01 46.78
CA ASN A 791 48.20 -0.83 46.66
C ASN A 791 47.30 -0.38 45.50
N LEU A 792 47.57 0.76 44.85
CA LEU A 792 46.70 1.37 43.84
C LEU A 792 47.50 1.74 42.58
N SER A 793 47.07 1.21 41.44
CA SER A 793 47.68 1.47 40.13
C SER A 793 46.63 1.86 39.09
N PHE A 794 46.99 2.80 38.23
CA PHE A 794 46.21 3.21 37.06
C PHE A 794 46.99 2.88 35.80
N TYR A 795 46.30 2.48 34.73
CA TYR A 795 46.92 2.22 33.45
C TYR A 795 46.04 2.68 32.29
N ALA A 796 46.68 3.02 31.18
CA ALA A 796 46.02 3.39 29.93
C ALA A 796 46.81 2.86 28.74
N HIS A 797 46.13 2.57 27.64
CA HIS A 797 46.76 2.10 26.42
C HIS A 797 46.04 2.60 25.18
N THR A 798 46.79 2.78 24.10
CA THR A 798 46.27 3.12 22.78
C THR A 798 46.93 2.25 21.71
N HIS A 799 46.15 1.78 20.74
CA HIS A 799 46.59 0.84 19.72
C HIS A 799 46.05 1.21 18.34
N LEU A 800 46.89 1.03 17.33
CA LEU A 800 46.59 1.22 15.91
C LEU A 800 46.81 -0.11 15.19
N GLU A 801 45.79 -0.60 14.49
CA GLU A 801 45.91 -1.83 13.68
C GLU A 801 45.81 -1.51 12.19
N HIS A 802 46.66 -2.13 11.38
CA HIS A 802 46.63 -2.07 9.92
C HIS A 802 46.86 -3.45 9.28
N SER A 803 46.02 -3.81 8.30
CA SER A 803 46.16 -5.05 7.53
C SER A 803 47.48 -5.13 6.77
N LEU A 804 48.10 -6.31 6.72
CA LEU A 804 49.36 -6.56 5.98
C LEU A 804 49.13 -7.06 4.53
N LYS A 805 47.88 -7.39 4.18
CA LYS A 805 47.47 -7.86 2.85
C LYS A 805 46.50 -6.86 2.19
N SER A 806 46.00 -7.20 1.00
CA SER A 806 45.17 -6.32 0.17
C SER A 806 43.79 -5.99 0.74
N GLN A 807 43.23 -6.79 1.66
CA GLN A 807 41.97 -6.46 2.34
C GLN A 807 42.23 -5.42 3.43
N THR A 808 41.41 -4.36 3.47
CA THR A 808 41.54 -3.28 4.45
C THR A 808 41.06 -3.71 5.83
N ARG A 809 41.92 -3.59 6.85
CA ARG A 809 41.56 -3.55 8.28
C ARG A 809 42.24 -2.33 8.90
N ASN A 810 41.44 -1.41 9.44
CA ASN A 810 41.94 -0.24 10.16
C ASN A 810 41.24 -0.13 11.51
N THR A 811 42.02 -0.05 12.58
CA THR A 811 41.51 -0.03 13.94
C THR A 811 42.16 1.07 14.76
N TYR A 812 41.35 1.71 15.61
CA TYR A 812 41.83 2.58 16.68
C TYR A 812 41.22 2.06 17.99
N GLN A 813 42.04 1.74 18.98
CA GLN A 813 41.60 1.26 20.28
C GLN A 813 42.21 2.11 21.39
N LEU A 814 41.38 2.53 22.33
CA LEU A 814 41.77 3.24 23.56
C LEU A 814 41.20 2.49 24.76
N GLY A 815 42.01 2.29 25.79
CA GLY A 815 41.56 1.71 27.04
C GLY A 815 42.22 2.34 28.25
N ALA A 816 41.51 2.30 29.38
CA ALA A 816 42.02 2.75 30.68
C ALA A 816 41.45 1.86 31.79
N GLY A 817 42.23 1.66 32.83
CA GLY A 817 41.82 0.86 33.97
C GLY A 817 42.54 1.23 35.27
N VAL A 818 42.05 0.61 36.33
CA VAL A 818 42.50 0.78 37.71
C VAL A 818 42.56 -0.57 38.39
N GLN A 819 43.54 -0.76 39.26
CA GLN A 819 43.69 -1.94 40.08
C GLN A 819 44.01 -1.53 41.52
N TYR A 820 43.38 -2.22 42.47
CA TYR A 820 43.64 -2.11 43.90
C TYR A 820 43.90 -3.50 44.50
N VAL A 821 44.97 -3.67 45.27
CA VAL A 821 45.38 -4.95 45.88
C VAL A 821 45.60 -4.79 47.39
N TRP A 822 45.30 -5.81 48.19
CA TRP A 822 45.48 -5.78 49.65
C TRP A 822 45.80 -7.14 50.28
#